data_AF-A0A150XNK2-F1
#
_entry.id   AF-A0A150XNK2-F1
#
_cell.length_a   1.000
_cell.length_b   1.000
_cell.length_c   1.000
_cell.angle_alpha   90.00
_cell.angle_beta   90.00
_cell.angle_gamma   90.00
#
_symmetry.space_group_name_H-M   'P 1'
#
loop_
_entity.id
_entity.type
_entity.pdbx_description
1 polymer ?
#
loop_
_entity_poly.entity_id
_entity_poly.type
_entity_poly.pdbx_seq_one_letter_code
_entity_poly.pdbx_strand_id
1 'polypeptide(L)'
;MKTFHHLIVEQIQESDLQQLKGHCFVFPTKRGGVFFKRALLQKYGHHDFMLPTIFSIEDFVQRMTGLSITDELTLLFHLFKIYQKRDNDLEFDAFYAWGKVILKDYDEIDRYLANAKQIYSDLQNIKEIDHVFGYNDEFREIIARFRTLTEKQDKTKLLTEFLKIWKEVGAVYEDFQGELLKEEKAYGGMLYRNLASVLSQDHFEHPFEYYHFCGFNALSKSEEVIFDALVKAKRAQLYWDTDNYFMVEKKEEAGDFMREYRTKWPDSIWFDADSLSDPKTVHVHAVPQNMAQAHLAAKLAGELIHQGAKPEETAIVLADEKLLVPFLYAMPLHDHKVNVTMGYPMKSTIVFDFVLCYLELMRKAQTTDQGLVFHTYDLRPFLSNAYTALFHEGIYQQLNEWFVREKKTKIGLNELLDKVKSSQLQALLKAGKQWEDIANALKAYLTAAFYDFKEKDSGLTDREFIYFFLKSLNQLNDYLRQKETFSLRLIKKIIQEHFRAVKIPFEGEPVQGVQVMGFLETRTLDFKHLIVVSANEGKLPTTRNSNSYIPYGLRKVFQLPTFEEQDAIYAYHFKRLLQRAEEMHFVYDNTTQGDSTGERSRFILQQLKRYKKLEHYTILEKSYEGLIPKAINSNEISIPKGPEVNKLLSRFLQGTEEGKFLSPTSLTNYITCPLKFYLKNVASFRELDDLDEDIDARNLGIVVHEVLEFLYKPWLNREIGAEQIRLLKGLVEKQLIDSLERNKIIQENQQLSGRDLVTKQVMEQMIQKVLDLDAQEAPFKVIGLEAEEFETLVAIDGIGKVRVSGTIDRMDEKSGELRITDYKTGKVEFVSKTLMYKDPQAYIDKYFDDPKYKSGFQGYLYAVLTKGHFDLPVKVGITSMRKLSEGTQWLRDGQTIPADTITMFEEKLQNLVREIYDPAIPFAQTDDLKRCGYCEFQQLCKRGG
;
A
#
# COMPACT_ATOMS: atom_id res chain seq x y z
N MET A 1 -14.82 -43.01 8.47
CA MET A 1 -15.41 -42.27 7.34
C MET A 1 -15.01 -42.93 6.02
N LYS A 2 -15.97 -43.33 5.18
CA LYS A 2 -15.71 -43.70 3.78
C LYS A 2 -15.74 -42.43 2.93
N THR A 3 -14.66 -42.11 2.22
CA THR A 3 -14.58 -40.91 1.38
C THR A 3 -15.13 -41.15 -0.03
N PHE A 4 -15.40 -40.10 -0.79
CA PHE A 4 -15.83 -40.20 -2.20
C PHE A 4 -14.88 -41.06 -3.04
N HIS A 5 -13.57 -40.89 -2.85
CA HIS A 5 -12.56 -41.71 -3.55
C HIS A 5 -12.65 -43.20 -3.18
N HIS A 6 -12.94 -43.52 -1.91
CA HIS A 6 -13.16 -44.92 -1.50
C HIS A 6 -14.44 -45.48 -2.15
N LEU A 7 -15.50 -44.68 -2.27
CA LEU A 7 -16.74 -45.09 -2.93
C LEU A 7 -16.54 -45.41 -4.41
N ILE A 8 -15.70 -44.65 -5.13
CA ILE A 8 -15.31 -44.97 -6.50
C ILE A 8 -14.54 -46.29 -6.54
N VAL A 9 -13.56 -46.47 -5.65
CA VAL A 9 -12.74 -47.69 -5.57
C VAL A 9 -13.58 -48.93 -5.19
N GLU A 10 -14.70 -48.75 -4.49
CA GLU A 10 -15.66 -49.81 -4.21
C GLU A 10 -16.44 -50.29 -5.45
N GLN A 11 -16.51 -49.48 -6.51
CA GLN A 11 -17.10 -49.89 -7.79
C GLN A 11 -16.17 -50.76 -8.64
N ILE A 12 -14.88 -50.85 -8.28
CA ILE A 12 -13.90 -51.68 -9.00
C ILE A 12 -13.86 -53.05 -8.33
N GLN A 13 -14.15 -54.10 -9.09
CA GLN A 13 -14.00 -55.48 -8.62
C GLN A 13 -12.57 -55.99 -8.81
N GLU A 14 -12.14 -56.95 -7.99
CA GLU A 14 -10.80 -57.54 -8.07
C GLU A 14 -10.54 -58.21 -9.44
N SER A 15 -11.59 -58.80 -10.05
CA SER A 15 -11.53 -59.41 -11.39
C SER A 15 -11.17 -58.43 -12.51
N ASP A 16 -11.43 -57.14 -12.31
CA ASP A 16 -11.32 -56.11 -13.36
C ASP A 16 -9.98 -55.36 -13.30
N LEU A 17 -9.13 -55.68 -12.30
CA LEU A 17 -7.86 -54.97 -12.06
C LEU A 17 -6.91 -54.98 -13.28
N GLN A 18 -6.88 -56.07 -14.05
CA GLN A 18 -6.03 -56.16 -15.25
C GLN A 18 -6.51 -55.25 -16.40
N GLN A 19 -7.79 -54.90 -16.43
CA GLN A 19 -8.38 -54.04 -17.46
C GLN A 19 -8.10 -52.56 -17.19
N LEU A 20 -7.84 -52.18 -15.94
CA LEU A 20 -7.59 -50.80 -15.53
C LEU A 20 -6.47 -50.10 -16.31
N LYS A 21 -5.49 -50.85 -16.85
CA LYS A 21 -4.42 -50.29 -17.70
C LYS A 21 -4.96 -49.53 -18.91
N GLY A 22 -6.12 -49.93 -19.44
CA GLY A 22 -6.79 -49.30 -20.58
C GLY A 22 -7.74 -48.17 -20.17
N HIS A 23 -7.94 -47.93 -18.88
CA HIS A 23 -8.92 -47.00 -18.36
C HIS A 23 -8.31 -45.61 -18.06
N CYS A 24 -9.13 -44.57 -18.20
CA CYS A 24 -8.79 -43.19 -17.87
C CYS A 24 -9.77 -42.63 -16.84
N PHE A 25 -9.27 -42.24 -15.66
CA PHE A 25 -10.03 -41.55 -14.63
C PHE A 25 -9.76 -40.05 -14.68
N VAL A 26 -10.81 -39.27 -14.85
CA VAL A 26 -10.76 -37.82 -15.00
C VAL A 26 -11.41 -37.17 -13.80
N PHE A 27 -10.68 -36.27 -13.14
CA PHE A 27 -11.13 -35.51 -11.98
C PHE A 27 -11.15 -34.00 -12.27
N PRO A 28 -11.95 -33.20 -11.56
CA PRO A 28 -11.92 -31.74 -11.68
C PRO A 28 -10.55 -31.13 -11.38
N THR A 29 -9.76 -31.75 -10.49
CA THR A 29 -8.43 -31.27 -10.07
C THR A 29 -7.40 -32.40 -10.05
N LYS A 30 -6.12 -32.03 -10.22
CA LYS A 30 -4.99 -32.98 -10.07
C LYS A 30 -4.99 -33.65 -8.69
N ARG A 31 -5.40 -32.92 -7.65
CA ARG A 31 -5.42 -33.40 -6.27
C ARG A 31 -6.45 -34.51 -6.06
N GLY A 32 -7.66 -34.42 -6.63
CA GLY A 32 -8.62 -35.52 -6.59
C GLY A 32 -8.03 -36.83 -7.14
N GLY A 33 -7.26 -36.73 -8.24
CA GLY A 33 -6.53 -37.87 -8.80
C GLY A 33 -5.50 -38.47 -7.84
N VAL A 34 -4.76 -37.65 -7.07
CA VAL A 34 -3.80 -38.13 -6.06
C VAL A 34 -4.50 -38.89 -4.93
N PHE A 35 -5.62 -38.37 -4.43
CA PHE A 35 -6.39 -39.03 -3.36
C PHE A 35 -7.06 -40.33 -3.85
N PHE A 36 -7.56 -40.35 -5.09
CA PHE A 36 -8.04 -41.58 -5.73
C PHE A 36 -6.94 -42.63 -5.86
N LYS A 37 -5.76 -42.26 -6.38
CA LYS A 37 -4.61 -43.17 -6.48
C LYS A 37 -4.24 -43.76 -5.12
N ARG A 38 -4.26 -42.95 -4.04
CA ARG A 38 -4.02 -43.44 -2.67
C ARG A 38 -5.08 -44.43 -2.23
N ALA A 39 -6.37 -44.13 -2.41
CA ALA A 39 -7.46 -45.01 -2.04
C ALA A 39 -7.40 -46.35 -2.81
N LEU A 40 -7.06 -46.30 -4.10
CA LEU A 40 -6.89 -47.48 -4.95
C LEU A 40 -5.74 -48.36 -4.46
N LEU A 41 -4.57 -47.76 -4.18
CA LEU A 41 -3.40 -48.48 -3.65
C LEU A 41 -3.63 -49.00 -2.23
N GLN A 42 -4.41 -48.29 -1.40
CA GLN A 42 -4.75 -48.77 -0.07
C GLN A 42 -5.60 -50.04 -0.11
N LYS A 43 -6.53 -50.16 -1.07
CA LYS A 43 -7.38 -51.34 -1.20
C LYS A 43 -6.69 -52.49 -1.95
N TYR A 44 -6.00 -52.18 -3.06
CA TYR A 44 -5.51 -53.19 -3.99
C TYR A 44 -3.98 -53.24 -4.14
N GLY A 45 -3.21 -52.45 -3.37
CA GLY A 45 -1.75 -52.37 -3.50
C GLY A 45 -0.99 -53.67 -3.24
N HIS A 46 -1.67 -54.71 -2.74
CA HIS A 46 -1.13 -56.06 -2.59
C HIS A 46 -1.33 -56.97 -3.83
N HIS A 47 -2.03 -56.49 -4.86
CA HIS A 47 -2.30 -57.24 -6.10
C HIS A 47 -1.40 -56.75 -7.23
N ASP A 48 -1.10 -57.63 -8.19
CA ASP A 48 -0.33 -57.30 -9.38
C ASP A 48 -1.22 -56.70 -10.46
N PHE A 49 -1.18 -55.38 -10.66
CA PHE A 49 -1.88 -54.70 -11.74
C PHE A 49 -1.19 -53.38 -12.12
N MET A 50 -1.50 -52.88 -13.32
CA MET A 50 -1.04 -51.57 -13.76
C MET A 50 -2.06 -50.51 -13.37
N LEU A 51 -1.58 -49.40 -12.79
CA LEU A 51 -2.45 -48.28 -12.46
C LEU A 51 -3.14 -47.70 -13.71
N PRO A 52 -4.40 -47.27 -13.61
CA PRO A 52 -5.07 -46.59 -14.70
C PRO A 52 -4.43 -45.21 -14.94
N THR A 53 -4.71 -44.64 -16.12
CA THR A 53 -4.35 -43.25 -16.37
C THR A 53 -5.25 -42.34 -15.55
N ILE A 54 -4.66 -41.37 -14.84
CA ILE A 54 -5.40 -40.43 -13.99
C ILE A 54 -5.07 -39.02 -14.43
N PHE A 55 -6.08 -38.26 -14.84
CA PHE A 55 -5.94 -36.89 -15.32
C PHE A 55 -6.83 -35.92 -14.56
N SER A 56 -6.41 -34.65 -14.51
CA SER A 56 -7.37 -33.56 -14.34
C SER A 56 -8.13 -33.34 -15.65
N ILE A 57 -9.28 -32.67 -15.61
CA ILE A 57 -10.05 -32.34 -16.83
C ILE A 57 -9.21 -31.56 -17.85
N GLU A 58 -8.33 -30.67 -17.39
CA GLU A 58 -7.44 -29.90 -18.27
C GLU A 58 -6.40 -30.80 -18.94
N ASP A 59 -5.70 -31.65 -18.18
CA ASP A 59 -4.71 -32.58 -18.76
C ASP A 59 -5.39 -33.56 -19.72
N PHE A 60 -6.62 -33.99 -19.41
CA PHE A 60 -7.44 -34.84 -20.26
C PHE A 60 -7.73 -34.17 -21.61
N VAL A 61 -8.22 -32.93 -21.61
CA VAL A 61 -8.53 -32.22 -22.86
C VAL A 61 -7.26 -31.96 -23.68
N GLN A 62 -6.16 -31.55 -23.07
CA GLN A 62 -4.87 -31.39 -23.77
C GLN A 62 -4.39 -32.70 -24.37
N ARG A 63 -4.48 -33.81 -23.61
CA ARG A 63 -4.09 -35.13 -24.10
C ARG A 63 -4.93 -35.59 -25.29
N MET A 64 -6.24 -35.34 -25.26
CA MET A 64 -7.17 -35.77 -26.31
C MET A 64 -7.06 -34.93 -27.58
N THR A 65 -6.63 -33.67 -27.48
CA THR A 65 -6.48 -32.75 -28.61
C THR A 65 -5.06 -32.70 -29.18
N GLY A 66 -4.05 -33.09 -28.39
CA GLY A 66 -2.64 -32.97 -28.75
C GLY A 66 -2.09 -31.54 -28.71
N LEU A 67 -2.91 -30.57 -28.25
CA LEU A 67 -2.55 -29.15 -28.16
C LEU A 67 -2.37 -28.73 -26.70
N SER A 68 -1.57 -27.69 -26.49
CA SER A 68 -1.30 -27.12 -25.15
C SER A 68 -1.94 -25.75 -24.99
N ILE A 69 -2.38 -25.45 -23.76
CA ILE A 69 -2.92 -24.12 -23.44
C ILE A 69 -1.76 -23.13 -23.36
N THR A 70 -1.88 -22.02 -24.10
CA THR A 70 -0.90 -20.94 -24.15
C THR A 70 -1.13 -19.93 -23.02
N ASP A 71 -0.07 -19.26 -22.54
CA ASP A 71 -0.16 -18.27 -21.47
C ASP A 71 -0.88 -16.97 -21.90
N GLU A 72 -1.49 -16.29 -20.92
CA GLU A 72 -2.30 -15.07 -21.13
C GLU A 72 -1.52 -13.97 -21.86
N LEU A 73 -0.24 -13.76 -21.55
CA LEU A 73 0.54 -12.66 -22.12
C LEU A 73 0.85 -12.91 -23.60
N THR A 74 1.22 -14.14 -23.97
CA THR A 74 1.38 -14.55 -25.37
C THR A 74 0.07 -14.38 -26.15
N LEU A 75 -1.06 -14.79 -25.58
CA LEU A 75 -2.37 -14.62 -26.18
C LEU A 75 -2.69 -13.13 -26.39
N LEU A 76 -2.40 -12.27 -25.42
CA LEU A 76 -2.57 -10.82 -25.54
C LEU A 76 -1.71 -10.20 -26.63
N PHE A 77 -0.45 -10.64 -26.80
CA PHE A 77 0.41 -10.13 -27.86
C PHE A 77 -0.08 -10.52 -29.25
N HIS A 78 -0.54 -11.76 -29.43
CA HIS A 78 -1.14 -12.20 -30.67
C HIS A 78 -2.41 -11.42 -30.98
N LEU A 79 -3.28 -11.28 -29.99
CA LEU A 79 -4.50 -10.49 -30.13
C LEU A 79 -4.19 -9.02 -30.48
N PHE A 80 -3.20 -8.42 -29.81
CA PHE A 80 -2.73 -7.06 -30.10
C PHE A 80 -2.28 -6.89 -31.55
N LYS A 81 -1.44 -7.80 -32.08
CA LYS A 81 -0.98 -7.71 -33.47
C LYS A 81 -2.13 -7.71 -34.46
N ILE A 82 -3.19 -8.48 -34.18
CA ILE A 82 -4.38 -8.56 -35.03
C ILE A 82 -5.18 -7.26 -34.99
N TYR A 83 -5.29 -6.62 -33.81
CA TYR A 83 -5.87 -5.29 -33.68
C TYR A 83 -4.99 -4.21 -34.34
N GLN A 84 -3.67 -4.29 -34.20
CA GLN A 84 -2.73 -3.32 -34.76
C GLN A 84 -2.76 -3.32 -36.30
N LYS A 85 -3.00 -4.46 -36.94
CA LYS A 85 -3.23 -4.55 -38.41
C LYS A 85 -4.45 -3.72 -38.86
N ARG A 86 -5.41 -3.47 -37.96
CA ARG A 86 -6.65 -2.70 -38.23
C ARG A 86 -6.56 -1.26 -37.71
N ASP A 87 -5.72 -1.02 -36.71
CA ASP A 87 -5.48 0.27 -36.10
C ASP A 87 -3.97 0.48 -35.87
N ASN A 88 -3.29 1.07 -36.86
CA ASN A 88 -1.83 1.22 -36.85
C ASN A 88 -1.33 2.09 -35.69
N ASP A 89 -2.17 3.00 -35.18
CA ASP A 89 -1.83 3.92 -34.08
C ASP A 89 -2.06 3.29 -32.69
N LEU A 90 -2.52 2.03 -32.64
CA LEU A 90 -2.80 1.35 -31.38
C LEU A 90 -1.49 0.93 -30.69
N GLU A 91 -1.22 1.57 -29.55
CA GLU A 91 -0.13 1.21 -28.65
C GLU A 91 -0.53 0.04 -27.73
N PHE A 92 0.41 -0.87 -27.45
CA PHE A 92 0.15 -2.04 -26.60
C PHE A 92 -0.23 -1.64 -25.15
N ASP A 93 0.35 -0.56 -24.63
CA ASP A 93 0.00 0.02 -23.32
C ASP A 93 -1.50 0.33 -23.20
N ALA A 94 -2.09 0.89 -24.27
CA ALA A 94 -3.51 1.21 -24.33
C ALA A 94 -4.37 -0.04 -24.53
N PHE A 95 -3.87 -1.03 -25.28
CA PHE A 95 -4.53 -2.31 -25.55
C PHE A 95 -4.65 -3.21 -24.31
N TYR A 96 -3.57 -3.33 -23.53
CA TYR A 96 -3.39 -4.38 -22.51
C TYR A 96 -4.58 -4.55 -21.56
N ALA A 97 -5.13 -3.42 -21.08
CA ALA A 97 -6.18 -3.44 -20.07
C ALA A 97 -7.52 -3.99 -20.57
N TRP A 98 -7.95 -3.61 -21.78
CA TRP A 98 -9.21 -4.07 -22.36
C TRP A 98 -9.04 -5.37 -23.15
N GLY A 99 -7.86 -5.63 -23.74
CA GLY A 99 -7.53 -6.89 -24.40
C GLY A 99 -7.68 -8.08 -23.46
N LYS A 100 -7.34 -7.92 -22.17
CA LYS A 100 -7.54 -8.95 -21.14
C LYS A 100 -9.00 -9.32 -20.94
N VAL A 101 -9.89 -8.34 -20.97
CA VAL A 101 -11.35 -8.58 -20.81
C VAL A 101 -11.87 -9.33 -22.03
N ILE A 102 -11.46 -8.93 -23.24
CA ILE A 102 -11.84 -9.61 -24.48
C ILE A 102 -11.35 -11.05 -24.51
N LEU A 103 -10.09 -11.30 -24.14
CA LEU A 103 -9.53 -12.64 -24.12
C LEU A 103 -10.32 -13.57 -23.18
N LYS A 104 -10.73 -13.06 -22.02
CA LYS A 104 -11.60 -13.81 -21.09
C LYS A 104 -12.98 -14.09 -21.69
N ASP A 105 -13.57 -13.12 -22.37
CA ASP A 105 -14.86 -13.31 -23.04
C ASP A 105 -14.75 -14.34 -24.18
N TYR A 106 -13.66 -14.34 -24.94
CA TYR A 106 -13.39 -15.37 -25.97
C TYR A 106 -13.28 -16.77 -25.35
N ASP A 107 -12.56 -16.92 -24.24
CA ASP A 107 -12.46 -18.19 -23.52
C ASP A 107 -13.85 -18.69 -23.08
N GLU A 108 -14.66 -17.80 -22.49
CA GLU A 108 -15.99 -18.14 -21.99
C GLU A 108 -16.98 -18.48 -23.10
N ILE A 109 -17.00 -17.69 -24.19
CA ILE A 109 -17.81 -17.96 -25.39
C ILE A 109 -17.49 -19.35 -25.94
N ASP A 110 -16.20 -19.69 -26.04
CA ASP A 110 -15.81 -20.99 -26.57
C ASP A 110 -16.14 -22.13 -25.65
N ARG A 111 -15.84 -21.96 -24.36
CA ARG A 111 -16.13 -22.92 -23.30
C ARG A 111 -17.60 -23.35 -23.28
N TYR A 112 -18.51 -22.40 -23.51
CA TYR A 112 -19.95 -22.63 -23.50
C TYR A 112 -20.55 -22.84 -24.89
N LEU A 113 -19.73 -23.04 -25.92
CA LEU A 113 -20.18 -23.27 -27.31
C LEU A 113 -21.13 -22.17 -27.83
N ALA A 114 -21.02 -20.96 -27.28
CA ALA A 114 -21.89 -19.85 -27.64
C ALA A 114 -21.55 -19.29 -29.02
N ASN A 115 -22.56 -18.72 -29.71
CA ASN A 115 -22.37 -18.17 -31.05
C ASN A 115 -21.72 -16.78 -30.97
N ALA A 116 -20.38 -16.75 -31.07
CA ALA A 116 -19.59 -15.52 -31.04
C ALA A 116 -20.09 -14.45 -32.02
N LYS A 117 -20.36 -14.85 -33.27
CA LYS A 117 -20.82 -13.94 -34.33
C LYS A 117 -22.14 -13.27 -33.96
N GLN A 118 -23.08 -14.03 -33.42
CA GLN A 118 -24.37 -13.50 -33.02
C GLN A 118 -24.27 -12.63 -31.76
N ILE A 119 -23.47 -13.04 -30.75
CA ILE A 119 -23.20 -12.24 -29.55
C ILE A 119 -22.67 -10.86 -29.93
N TYR A 120 -21.65 -10.81 -30.79
CA TYR A 120 -21.03 -9.53 -31.17
C TYR A 120 -21.95 -8.67 -32.05
N SER A 121 -22.75 -9.29 -32.93
CA SER A 121 -23.78 -8.59 -33.69
C SER A 121 -24.84 -7.98 -32.77
N ASP A 122 -25.35 -8.73 -31.80
CA ASP A 122 -26.38 -8.26 -30.88
C ASP A 122 -25.84 -7.19 -29.92
N LEU A 123 -24.58 -7.34 -29.50
CA LEU A 123 -23.90 -6.32 -28.72
C LEU A 123 -23.70 -5.01 -29.50
N GLN A 124 -23.41 -5.10 -30.81
CA GLN A 124 -23.37 -3.93 -31.68
C GLN A 124 -24.75 -3.27 -31.79
N ASN A 125 -25.80 -4.07 -32.01
CA ASN A 125 -27.18 -3.58 -32.11
C ASN A 125 -27.61 -2.86 -30.82
N ILE A 126 -27.32 -3.42 -29.64
CA ILE A 126 -27.61 -2.78 -28.34
C ILE A 126 -26.90 -1.44 -28.23
N LYS A 127 -25.66 -1.33 -28.71
CA LYS A 127 -24.89 -0.08 -28.68
C LYS A 127 -25.46 0.99 -29.60
N GLU A 128 -25.90 0.61 -30.79
CA GLU A 128 -26.53 1.52 -31.74
C GLU A 128 -27.85 2.06 -31.16
N ILE A 129 -28.63 1.21 -30.50
CA ILE A 129 -29.87 1.60 -29.80
C ILE A 129 -29.55 2.53 -28.62
N ASP A 130 -28.63 2.17 -27.73
CA ASP A 130 -28.28 2.97 -26.55
C ASP A 130 -27.67 4.33 -26.93
N HIS A 131 -26.97 4.43 -28.06
CA HIS A 131 -26.47 5.70 -28.61
C HIS A 131 -27.61 6.63 -29.06
N VAL A 132 -28.72 6.07 -29.56
CA VAL A 132 -29.88 6.83 -30.06
C VAL A 132 -30.85 7.21 -28.93
N PHE A 133 -31.04 6.33 -27.94
CA PHE A 133 -32.07 6.48 -26.90
C PHE A 133 -31.53 6.77 -25.49
N GLY A 134 -30.21 6.82 -25.32
CA GLY A 134 -29.53 7.01 -24.04
C GLY A 134 -29.15 5.68 -23.37
N TYR A 135 -28.01 5.67 -22.66
CA TYR A 135 -27.46 4.46 -22.06
C TYR A 135 -28.26 4.00 -20.82
N ASN A 136 -28.59 2.71 -20.77
CA ASN A 136 -29.07 2.05 -19.56
C ASN A 136 -27.96 1.93 -18.48
N ASP A 137 -28.33 1.62 -17.24
CA ASP A 137 -27.39 1.63 -16.10
C ASP A 137 -26.27 0.58 -16.23
N GLU A 138 -26.55 -0.60 -16.79
CA GLU A 138 -25.56 -1.65 -17.02
C GLU A 138 -24.51 -1.22 -18.06
N PHE A 139 -24.95 -0.55 -19.13
CA PHE A 139 -24.05 -0.07 -20.16
C PHE A 139 -23.21 1.12 -19.69
N ARG A 140 -23.77 2.00 -18.85
CA ARG A 140 -23.02 3.07 -18.17
C ARG A 140 -21.89 2.50 -17.33
N GLU A 141 -22.11 1.38 -16.64
CA GLU A 141 -21.05 0.70 -15.88
C GLU A 141 -19.95 0.11 -16.77
N ILE A 142 -20.31 -0.44 -17.95
CA ILE A 142 -19.31 -0.95 -18.91
C ILE A 142 -18.45 0.20 -19.45
N ILE A 143 -19.07 1.33 -19.82
CA ILE A 143 -18.33 2.53 -20.26
C ILE A 143 -17.47 3.08 -19.11
N ALA A 144 -18.02 3.16 -17.90
CA ALA A 144 -17.28 3.64 -16.72
C ALA A 144 -16.06 2.75 -16.44
N ARG A 145 -16.20 1.43 -16.56
CA ARG A 145 -15.08 0.48 -16.48
C ARG A 145 -14.05 0.68 -17.59
N PHE A 146 -14.48 0.85 -18.84
CA PHE A 146 -13.55 1.15 -19.94
C PHE A 146 -12.78 2.46 -19.70
N ARG A 147 -13.45 3.47 -19.12
CA ARG A 147 -12.85 4.75 -18.75
C ARG A 147 -11.79 4.61 -17.66
N THR A 148 -12.04 3.80 -16.63
CA THR A 148 -11.03 3.53 -15.59
C THR A 148 -9.82 2.78 -16.13
N LEU A 149 -9.98 2.04 -17.23
CA LEU A 149 -8.92 1.21 -17.82
C LEU A 149 -8.01 1.96 -18.81
N THR A 150 -8.45 3.11 -19.34
CA THR A 150 -7.77 3.81 -20.46
C THR A 150 -7.21 5.20 -20.11
N GLU A 151 -7.33 5.67 -18.86
CA GLU A 151 -6.75 6.93 -18.31
C GLU A 151 -7.10 8.24 -19.05
N LYS A 152 -7.88 8.20 -20.15
CA LYS A 152 -8.27 9.38 -20.92
C LYS A 152 -9.46 10.10 -20.24
N GLN A 153 -9.31 11.40 -20.00
CA GLN A 153 -10.34 12.24 -19.37
C GLN A 153 -11.44 12.67 -20.35
N ASP A 154 -11.17 12.61 -21.66
CA ASP A 154 -12.00 13.19 -22.72
C ASP A 154 -13.12 12.23 -23.16
N LYS A 155 -14.36 12.54 -22.75
CA LYS A 155 -15.53 11.64 -22.87
C LYS A 155 -15.87 11.25 -24.32
N THR A 156 -15.69 12.15 -25.27
CA THR A 156 -16.17 11.98 -26.65
C THR A 156 -15.21 11.16 -27.52
N LYS A 157 -13.89 11.35 -27.36
CA LYS A 157 -12.86 10.58 -28.08
C LYS A 157 -12.78 9.13 -27.60
N LEU A 158 -12.88 8.93 -26.28
CA LEU A 158 -12.85 7.61 -25.65
C LEU A 158 -14.04 6.73 -26.05
N LEU A 159 -15.24 7.32 -26.15
CA LEU A 159 -16.42 6.62 -26.63
C LEU A 159 -16.30 6.22 -28.11
N THR A 160 -15.70 7.08 -28.94
CA THR A 160 -15.50 6.82 -30.38
C THR A 160 -14.47 5.70 -30.61
N GLU A 161 -13.35 5.72 -29.88
CA GLU A 161 -12.34 4.65 -29.90
C GLU A 161 -12.91 3.32 -29.39
N PHE A 162 -13.70 3.36 -28.31
CA PHE A 162 -14.43 2.19 -27.81
C PHE A 162 -15.31 1.60 -28.92
N LEU A 163 -16.16 2.40 -29.56
CA LEU A 163 -17.06 1.94 -30.63
C LEU A 163 -16.33 1.36 -31.84
N LYS A 164 -15.16 1.91 -32.21
CA LYS A 164 -14.30 1.38 -33.30
C LYS A 164 -13.82 -0.03 -32.98
N ILE A 165 -13.36 -0.29 -31.76
CA ILE A 165 -12.93 -1.64 -31.32
C ILE A 165 -14.07 -2.63 -31.51
N TRP A 166 -15.28 -2.30 -31.04
CA TRP A 166 -16.43 -3.21 -31.05
C TRP A 166 -17.00 -3.55 -32.41
N LYS A 167 -16.85 -2.66 -33.38
CA LYS A 167 -17.21 -2.95 -34.76
C LYS A 167 -16.35 -4.07 -35.36
N GLU A 168 -15.11 -4.21 -34.87
CA GLU A 168 -14.12 -5.17 -35.36
C GLU A 168 -14.03 -6.45 -34.53
N VAL A 169 -14.52 -6.48 -33.27
CA VAL A 169 -14.35 -7.62 -32.33
C VAL A 169 -14.78 -8.95 -32.95
N GLY A 170 -15.91 -9.00 -33.67
CA GLY A 170 -16.39 -10.23 -34.30
C GLY A 170 -15.43 -10.78 -35.37
N ALA A 171 -14.88 -9.90 -36.22
CA ALA A 171 -13.90 -10.29 -37.24
C ALA A 171 -12.54 -10.65 -36.62
N VAL A 172 -12.14 -9.94 -35.55
CA VAL A 172 -10.91 -10.22 -34.82
C VAL A 172 -10.96 -11.59 -34.13
N TYR A 173 -12.11 -12.01 -33.61
CA TYR A 173 -12.27 -13.32 -32.98
C TYR A 173 -11.92 -14.47 -33.94
N GLU A 174 -12.45 -14.46 -35.17
CA GLU A 174 -12.17 -15.50 -36.18
C GLU A 174 -10.70 -15.49 -36.62
N ASP A 175 -10.14 -14.31 -36.88
CA ASP A 175 -8.73 -14.14 -37.23
C ASP A 175 -7.80 -14.65 -36.12
N PHE A 176 -8.16 -14.37 -34.86
CA PHE A 176 -7.36 -14.75 -33.70
C PHE A 176 -7.29 -16.26 -33.53
N GLN A 177 -8.42 -16.96 -33.62
CA GLN A 177 -8.42 -18.42 -33.61
C GLN A 177 -7.61 -18.99 -34.79
N GLY A 178 -7.76 -18.42 -35.98
CA GLY A 178 -7.00 -18.83 -37.17
C GLY A 178 -5.49 -18.63 -37.04
N GLU A 179 -5.03 -17.54 -36.43
CA GLU A 179 -3.60 -17.27 -36.18
C GLU A 179 -3.03 -18.23 -35.12
N LEU A 180 -3.78 -18.50 -34.05
CA LEU A 180 -3.35 -19.46 -33.02
C LEU A 180 -3.22 -20.89 -33.54
N LEU A 181 -4.17 -21.37 -34.36
CA LEU A 181 -4.11 -22.72 -34.95
C LEU A 181 -2.88 -22.94 -35.82
N LYS A 182 -2.46 -21.91 -36.59
CA LYS A 182 -1.27 -21.99 -37.45
C LYS A 182 0.02 -22.18 -36.65
N GLU A 183 0.04 -21.73 -35.39
CA GLU A 183 1.17 -21.86 -34.48
C GLU A 183 1.00 -23.03 -33.49
N GLU A 184 0.00 -23.90 -33.69
CA GLU A 184 -0.34 -25.01 -32.77
C GLU A 184 -0.63 -24.54 -31.32
N LYS A 185 -1.19 -23.32 -31.19
CA LYS A 185 -1.55 -22.69 -29.91
C LYS A 185 -3.05 -22.68 -29.73
N ALA A 186 -3.50 -22.71 -28.48
CA ALA A 186 -4.90 -22.54 -28.11
C ALA A 186 -5.03 -21.91 -26.72
N TYR A 187 -6.12 -21.16 -26.49
CA TYR A 187 -6.60 -20.88 -25.15
C TYR A 187 -7.59 -21.98 -24.70
N GLY A 188 -7.91 -22.02 -23.42
CA GLY A 188 -8.64 -23.15 -22.83
C GLY A 188 -10.02 -23.38 -23.44
N GLY A 189 -10.82 -22.34 -23.61
CA GLY A 189 -12.16 -22.40 -24.19
C GLY A 189 -12.15 -22.98 -25.59
N MET A 190 -11.25 -22.46 -26.44
CA MET A 190 -11.03 -22.95 -27.81
C MET A 190 -10.68 -24.44 -27.83
N LEU A 191 -9.80 -24.87 -26.92
CA LEU A 191 -9.39 -26.26 -26.82
C LEU A 191 -10.58 -27.19 -26.48
N TYR A 192 -11.42 -26.78 -25.54
CA TYR A 192 -12.61 -27.53 -25.14
C TYR A 192 -13.67 -27.58 -26.24
N ARG A 193 -13.89 -26.45 -26.93
CA ARG A 193 -14.76 -26.38 -28.10
C ARG A 193 -14.30 -27.31 -29.22
N ASN A 194 -12.99 -27.33 -29.49
CA ASN A 194 -12.41 -28.18 -30.52
C ASN A 194 -12.62 -29.66 -30.18
N LEU A 195 -12.35 -30.08 -28.94
CA LEU A 195 -12.59 -31.46 -28.52
C LEU A 195 -14.06 -31.85 -28.60
N ALA A 196 -14.97 -30.99 -28.12
CA ALA A 196 -16.41 -31.21 -28.21
C ALA A 196 -16.88 -31.39 -29.66
N SER A 197 -16.33 -30.58 -30.58
CA SER A 197 -16.64 -30.66 -32.01
C SER A 197 -16.12 -31.94 -32.66
N VAL A 198 -14.90 -32.37 -32.32
CA VAL A 198 -14.27 -33.58 -32.85
C VAL A 198 -14.97 -34.85 -32.33
N LEU A 199 -15.26 -34.92 -31.02
CA LEU A 199 -15.96 -36.08 -30.43
C LEU A 199 -17.41 -36.21 -30.90
N SER A 200 -18.00 -35.15 -31.45
CA SER A 200 -19.34 -35.19 -32.04
C SER A 200 -19.35 -35.78 -33.46
N GLN A 201 -18.19 -36.10 -34.05
CA GLN A 201 -18.06 -36.74 -35.36
C GLN A 201 -17.99 -38.27 -35.22
N ASP A 202 -18.46 -39.02 -36.22
CA ASP A 202 -18.65 -40.48 -36.13
C ASP A 202 -17.35 -41.32 -35.99
N HIS A 203 -16.17 -40.75 -36.26
CA HIS A 203 -14.90 -41.48 -36.28
C HIS A 203 -13.82 -40.74 -35.48
N PHE A 204 -13.77 -40.99 -34.16
CA PHE A 204 -12.68 -40.55 -33.29
C PHE A 204 -11.87 -41.74 -32.79
N GLU A 205 -10.54 -41.67 -32.93
CA GLU A 205 -9.65 -42.67 -32.36
C GLU A 205 -9.45 -42.40 -30.87
N HIS A 206 -10.00 -43.29 -30.04
CA HIS A 206 -9.94 -43.13 -28.59
C HIS A 206 -8.64 -43.70 -28.02
N PRO A 207 -7.81 -42.90 -27.34
CA PRO A 207 -6.55 -43.37 -26.75
C PRO A 207 -6.74 -44.29 -25.52
N PHE A 208 -7.96 -44.39 -24.99
CA PHE A 208 -8.29 -45.21 -23.83
C PHE A 208 -9.50 -46.09 -24.12
N GLU A 209 -9.52 -47.30 -23.58
CA GLU A 209 -10.63 -48.25 -23.74
C GLU A 209 -11.91 -47.72 -23.09
N TYR A 210 -11.78 -47.20 -21.86
CA TYR A 210 -12.91 -46.71 -21.05
C TYR A 210 -12.56 -45.45 -20.22
N TYR A 211 -13.54 -44.58 -20.02
CA TYR A 211 -13.39 -43.28 -19.36
C TYR A 211 -14.27 -43.20 -18.10
N HIS A 212 -13.74 -42.63 -17.02
CA HIS A 212 -14.45 -42.44 -15.75
C HIS A 212 -14.39 -40.97 -15.35
N PHE A 213 -15.53 -40.27 -15.31
CA PHE A 213 -15.60 -38.87 -14.90
C PHE A 213 -16.10 -38.76 -13.46
N CYS A 214 -15.26 -38.25 -12.56
CA CYS A 214 -15.44 -38.39 -11.13
C CYS A 214 -15.55 -37.07 -10.39
N GLY A 215 -16.72 -36.76 -9.82
CA GLY A 215 -16.88 -35.69 -8.83
C GLY A 215 -17.09 -34.30 -9.42
N PHE A 216 -17.52 -34.23 -10.68
CA PHE A 216 -17.96 -32.99 -11.32
C PHE A 216 -19.32 -32.53 -10.75
N ASN A 217 -19.68 -31.26 -10.97
CA ASN A 217 -20.93 -30.69 -10.45
C ASN A 217 -21.65 -29.78 -11.43
N ALA A 218 -20.97 -28.76 -11.95
CA ALA A 218 -21.48 -27.83 -12.94
C ALA A 218 -20.52 -27.90 -14.11
N LEU A 219 -21.01 -28.43 -15.23
CA LEU A 219 -20.24 -28.59 -16.44
C LEU A 219 -20.46 -27.37 -17.32
N SER A 220 -19.39 -26.94 -17.99
CA SER A 220 -19.54 -26.08 -19.16
C SER A 220 -20.25 -26.82 -20.29
N LYS A 221 -20.81 -26.09 -21.26
CA LYS A 221 -21.49 -26.72 -22.39
C LYS A 221 -20.56 -27.62 -23.21
N SER A 222 -19.29 -27.25 -23.36
CA SER A 222 -18.31 -28.12 -24.02
C SER A 222 -18.08 -29.42 -23.25
N GLU A 223 -17.94 -29.35 -21.92
CA GLU A 223 -17.78 -30.56 -21.08
C GLU A 223 -19.01 -31.46 -21.17
N GLU A 224 -20.22 -30.89 -21.14
CA GLU A 224 -21.44 -31.67 -21.34
C GLU A 224 -21.45 -32.43 -22.67
N VAL A 225 -21.06 -31.78 -23.76
CA VAL A 225 -21.01 -32.42 -25.10
C VAL A 225 -19.95 -33.51 -25.14
N ILE A 226 -18.78 -33.28 -24.54
CA ILE A 226 -17.72 -34.29 -24.41
C ILE A 226 -18.22 -35.51 -23.65
N PHE A 227 -18.91 -35.30 -22.51
CA PHE A 227 -19.45 -36.37 -21.68
C PHE A 227 -20.56 -37.12 -22.44
N ASP A 228 -21.47 -36.38 -23.08
CA ASP A 228 -22.55 -36.94 -23.88
C ASP A 228 -22.03 -37.84 -25.01
N ALA A 229 -21.00 -37.41 -25.75
CA ALA A 229 -20.42 -38.17 -26.85
C ALA A 229 -19.84 -39.52 -26.35
N LEU A 230 -19.07 -39.48 -25.26
CA LEU A 230 -18.42 -40.68 -24.71
C LEU A 230 -19.41 -41.65 -24.04
N VAL A 231 -20.44 -41.13 -23.38
CA VAL A 231 -21.52 -41.95 -22.80
C VAL A 231 -22.37 -42.60 -23.90
N LYS A 232 -22.74 -41.86 -24.95
CA LYS A 232 -23.47 -42.42 -26.11
C LYS A 232 -22.67 -43.51 -26.84
N ALA A 233 -21.34 -43.34 -26.91
CA ALA A 233 -20.44 -44.35 -27.45
C ALA A 233 -20.29 -45.59 -26.54
N LYS A 234 -20.91 -45.61 -25.34
CA LYS A 234 -20.77 -46.64 -24.30
C LYS A 234 -19.33 -46.84 -23.83
N ARG A 235 -18.56 -45.76 -23.79
CA ARG A 235 -17.15 -45.77 -23.36
C ARG A 235 -16.91 -44.97 -22.09
N ALA A 236 -17.94 -44.40 -21.48
CA ALA A 236 -17.79 -43.59 -20.27
C ALA A 236 -18.77 -43.95 -19.17
N GLN A 237 -18.31 -43.87 -17.92
CA GLN A 237 -19.12 -43.89 -16.72
C GLN A 237 -18.96 -42.58 -15.95
N LEU A 238 -20.09 -42.00 -15.53
CA LEU A 238 -20.12 -40.78 -14.71
C LEU A 238 -20.37 -41.15 -13.25
N TYR A 239 -19.63 -40.50 -12.34
CA TYR A 239 -19.71 -40.68 -10.89
C TYR A 239 -19.98 -39.34 -10.20
N TRP A 240 -21.13 -39.24 -9.56
CA TRP A 240 -21.63 -38.03 -8.92
C TRP A 240 -21.60 -38.16 -7.40
N ASP A 241 -21.10 -37.13 -6.71
CA ASP A 241 -21.07 -37.04 -5.24
C ASP A 241 -22.19 -36.12 -4.78
N THR A 242 -23.22 -36.67 -4.15
CA THR A 242 -24.47 -35.93 -3.86
C THR A 242 -24.97 -36.15 -2.44
N ASP A 243 -25.98 -35.39 -2.09
CA ASP A 243 -26.74 -35.59 -0.86
C ASP A 243 -28.23 -35.54 -1.17
N ASN A 244 -28.97 -36.50 -0.62
CA ASN A 244 -30.42 -36.57 -0.74
C ASN A 244 -31.12 -35.23 -0.51
N TYR A 245 -30.71 -34.45 0.50
CA TYR A 245 -31.48 -33.26 0.87
C TYR A 245 -31.49 -32.19 -0.23
N PHE A 246 -30.38 -31.96 -0.94
CA PHE A 246 -30.34 -30.98 -2.03
C PHE A 246 -30.79 -31.56 -3.38
N MET A 247 -30.87 -32.89 -3.48
CA MET A 247 -31.51 -33.56 -4.61
C MET A 247 -33.05 -33.48 -4.53
N VAL A 248 -33.61 -33.36 -3.32
CA VAL A 248 -35.07 -33.28 -3.10
C VAL A 248 -35.57 -31.84 -2.92
N GLU A 249 -34.86 -31.00 -2.15
CA GLU A 249 -35.27 -29.62 -1.90
C GLU A 249 -34.97 -28.72 -3.10
N LYS A 250 -36.02 -28.27 -3.80
CA LYS A 250 -35.89 -27.45 -5.01
C LYS A 250 -35.38 -26.04 -4.75
N LYS A 251 -35.53 -25.52 -3.53
CA LYS A 251 -34.99 -24.21 -3.15
C LYS A 251 -33.49 -24.24 -2.85
N GLU A 252 -32.88 -25.41 -2.92
CA GLU A 252 -31.48 -25.62 -2.60
C GLU A 252 -30.63 -25.54 -3.86
N GLU A 253 -29.92 -24.41 -4.00
CA GLU A 253 -29.17 -24.04 -5.20
C GLU A 253 -28.03 -25.02 -5.53
N ALA A 254 -27.48 -25.70 -4.52
CA ALA A 254 -26.44 -26.70 -4.71
C ALA A 254 -26.88 -27.93 -5.50
N GLY A 255 -28.18 -28.20 -5.58
CA GLY A 255 -28.73 -29.29 -6.36
C GLY A 255 -29.18 -28.89 -7.76
N ASP A 256 -29.05 -27.61 -8.16
CA ASP A 256 -29.61 -27.10 -9.43
C ASP A 256 -29.11 -27.90 -10.64
N PHE A 257 -27.79 -27.97 -10.83
CA PHE A 257 -27.17 -28.76 -11.89
C PHE A 257 -27.36 -30.26 -11.68
N MET A 258 -27.21 -30.74 -10.45
CA MET A 258 -27.24 -32.17 -10.14
C MET A 258 -28.59 -32.81 -10.48
N ARG A 259 -29.70 -32.11 -10.24
CA ARG A 259 -31.05 -32.58 -10.56
C ARG A 259 -31.29 -32.64 -12.07
N GLU A 260 -30.74 -31.71 -12.84
CA GLU A 260 -30.76 -31.74 -14.30
C GLU A 260 -29.96 -32.96 -14.81
N TYR A 261 -28.74 -33.15 -14.31
CA TYR A 261 -27.85 -34.25 -14.71
C TYR A 261 -28.41 -35.62 -14.36
N ARG A 262 -29.16 -35.76 -13.26
CA ARG A 262 -29.86 -37.01 -12.92
C ARG A 262 -30.91 -37.39 -13.95
N THR A 263 -31.55 -36.41 -14.57
CA THR A 263 -32.51 -36.63 -15.65
C THR A 263 -31.80 -36.93 -16.96
N LYS A 264 -30.70 -36.22 -17.23
CA LYS A 264 -29.92 -36.34 -18.47
C LYS A 264 -29.15 -37.66 -18.59
N TRP A 265 -28.54 -38.13 -17.49
CA TRP A 265 -27.70 -39.34 -17.46
C TRP A 265 -28.18 -40.31 -16.37
N PRO A 266 -29.31 -41.01 -16.59
CA PRO A 266 -29.92 -41.89 -15.60
C PRO A 266 -29.05 -43.10 -15.21
N ASP A 267 -28.20 -43.59 -16.14
CA ASP A 267 -27.29 -44.72 -15.92
C ASP A 267 -25.98 -44.32 -15.20
N SER A 268 -25.87 -43.07 -14.74
CA SER A 268 -24.72 -42.64 -13.93
C SER A 268 -24.74 -43.28 -12.54
N ILE A 269 -23.57 -43.34 -11.90
CA ILE A 269 -23.46 -43.78 -10.50
C ILE A 269 -23.59 -42.54 -9.61
N TRP A 270 -24.59 -42.57 -8.73
CA TRP A 270 -24.89 -41.49 -7.78
C TRP A 270 -24.56 -41.96 -6.37
N PHE A 271 -23.57 -41.35 -5.74
CA PHE A 271 -23.30 -41.56 -4.33
C PHE A 271 -24.12 -40.58 -3.52
N ASP A 272 -24.94 -41.10 -2.62
CA ASP A 272 -25.69 -40.33 -1.65
C ASP A 272 -24.94 -40.35 -0.32
N ALA A 273 -24.51 -39.18 0.15
CA ALA A 273 -23.86 -39.04 1.44
C ALA A 273 -24.84 -39.11 2.60
N ASP A 274 -26.15 -38.86 2.37
CA ASP A 274 -27.19 -38.75 3.40
C ASP A 274 -26.74 -37.96 4.63
N SER A 275 -26.07 -36.82 4.44
CA SER A 275 -25.29 -36.18 5.49
C SER A 275 -26.11 -35.63 6.66
N LEU A 276 -27.43 -35.56 6.50
CA LEU A 276 -28.35 -35.13 7.55
C LEU A 276 -28.75 -36.26 8.49
N SER A 277 -28.39 -37.52 8.24
CA SER A 277 -28.70 -38.64 9.15
C SER A 277 -27.61 -38.89 10.20
N ASP A 278 -26.34 -38.62 9.86
CA ASP A 278 -25.20 -38.78 10.78
C ASP A 278 -25.09 -37.64 11.82
N PRO A 279 -24.70 -37.94 13.07
CA PRO A 279 -24.51 -36.93 14.12
C PRO A 279 -23.31 -36.03 13.84
N LYS A 280 -23.46 -34.72 14.10
CA LYS A 280 -22.40 -33.72 13.87
C LYS A 280 -22.33 -32.65 14.94
N THR A 281 -21.13 -32.15 15.17
CA THR A 281 -20.88 -30.99 16.03
C THR A 281 -20.49 -29.78 15.19
N VAL A 282 -21.20 -28.66 15.36
CA VAL A 282 -21.01 -27.41 14.63
C VAL A 282 -20.68 -26.29 15.61
N HIS A 283 -19.50 -25.70 15.47
CA HIS A 283 -19.07 -24.53 16.21
C HIS A 283 -19.08 -23.28 15.35
N VAL A 284 -19.58 -22.17 15.88
CA VAL A 284 -19.55 -20.85 15.23
C VAL A 284 -18.84 -19.87 16.15
N HIS A 285 -17.71 -19.31 15.68
CA HIS A 285 -16.83 -18.44 16.45
C HIS A 285 -16.85 -17.03 15.88
N ALA A 286 -17.35 -16.08 16.66
CA ALA A 286 -17.25 -14.65 16.38
C ALA A 286 -15.93 -14.11 16.94
N VAL A 287 -15.07 -13.57 16.09
CA VAL A 287 -13.71 -13.15 16.48
C VAL A 287 -13.40 -11.80 15.86
N PRO A 288 -12.77 -10.84 16.58
CA PRO A 288 -12.42 -9.56 15.98
C PRO A 288 -11.15 -9.66 15.15
N GLN A 289 -11.21 -9.16 13.90
CA GLN A 289 -10.07 -9.01 13.00
C GLN A 289 -9.45 -10.32 12.48
N ASN A 290 -8.74 -10.20 11.36
CA ASN A 290 -8.08 -11.30 10.66
C ASN A 290 -7.02 -12.06 11.48
N MET A 291 -6.22 -11.38 12.31
CA MET A 291 -5.15 -12.04 13.08
C MET A 291 -5.72 -13.00 14.13
N ALA A 292 -6.74 -12.58 14.88
CA ALA A 292 -7.32 -13.42 15.90
C ALA A 292 -8.02 -14.65 15.31
N GLN A 293 -8.59 -14.55 14.10
CA GLN A 293 -9.11 -15.73 13.39
C GLN A 293 -8.02 -16.76 13.09
N ALA A 294 -6.86 -16.32 12.60
CA ALA A 294 -5.73 -17.20 12.31
C ALA A 294 -5.19 -17.88 13.58
N HIS A 295 -5.04 -17.13 14.67
CA HIS A 295 -4.64 -17.69 15.97
C HIS A 295 -5.66 -18.69 16.54
N LEU A 296 -6.96 -18.37 16.44
CA LEU A 296 -7.99 -19.29 16.89
C LEU A 296 -7.99 -20.58 16.07
N ALA A 297 -7.84 -20.49 14.75
CA ALA A 297 -7.77 -21.67 13.88
C ALA A 297 -6.58 -22.57 14.22
N ALA A 298 -5.39 -22.00 14.46
CA ALA A 298 -4.23 -22.75 14.91
C ALA A 298 -4.47 -23.43 16.27
N LYS A 299 -5.08 -22.71 17.22
CA LYS A 299 -5.46 -23.25 18.52
C LYS A 299 -6.45 -24.41 18.39
N LEU A 300 -7.52 -24.25 17.61
CA LEU A 300 -8.53 -25.28 17.40
C LEU A 300 -7.93 -26.54 16.75
N ALA A 301 -7.06 -26.39 15.74
CA ALA A 301 -6.37 -27.51 15.14
C ALA A 301 -5.49 -28.25 16.14
N GLY A 302 -4.74 -27.51 16.96
CA GLY A 302 -3.97 -28.08 18.06
C GLY A 302 -4.87 -28.87 19.01
N GLU A 303 -5.96 -28.28 19.50
CA GLU A 303 -6.92 -28.93 20.41
C GLU A 303 -7.48 -30.24 19.84
N LEU A 304 -7.91 -30.26 18.57
CA LEU A 304 -8.42 -31.46 17.91
C LEU A 304 -7.38 -32.59 17.86
N ILE A 305 -6.13 -32.26 17.50
CA ILE A 305 -5.04 -33.24 17.43
C ILE A 305 -4.70 -33.78 18.82
N HIS A 306 -4.66 -32.91 19.83
CA HIS A 306 -4.43 -33.33 21.23
C HIS A 306 -5.54 -34.24 21.75
N GLN A 307 -6.77 -34.09 21.25
CA GLN A 307 -7.91 -34.94 21.57
C GLN A 307 -7.93 -36.27 20.77
N GLY A 308 -6.92 -36.51 19.92
CA GLY A 308 -6.74 -37.77 19.19
C GLY A 308 -7.16 -37.74 17.73
N ALA A 309 -7.55 -36.58 17.18
CA ALA A 309 -7.81 -36.45 15.75
C ALA A 309 -6.53 -36.71 14.94
N LYS A 310 -6.65 -37.48 13.86
CA LYS A 310 -5.54 -37.69 12.92
C LYS A 310 -5.29 -36.39 12.14
N PRO A 311 -4.04 -35.89 12.06
CA PRO A 311 -3.74 -34.66 11.32
C PRO A 311 -4.26 -34.67 9.87
N GLU A 312 -4.13 -35.80 9.16
CA GLU A 312 -4.57 -35.95 7.77
C GLU A 312 -6.10 -35.94 7.58
N GLU A 313 -6.88 -36.11 8.66
CA GLU A 313 -8.35 -36.02 8.66
C GLU A 313 -8.85 -34.61 9.02
N THR A 314 -7.93 -33.67 9.31
CA THR A 314 -8.22 -32.28 9.71
C THR A 314 -7.82 -31.30 8.61
N ALA A 315 -8.76 -30.45 8.20
CA ALA A 315 -8.52 -29.40 7.22
C ALA A 315 -8.80 -27.99 7.75
N ILE A 316 -7.86 -27.09 7.48
CA ILE A 316 -8.00 -25.65 7.59
C ILE A 316 -8.35 -25.10 6.21
N VAL A 317 -9.56 -24.61 6.07
CA VAL A 317 -10.07 -24.05 4.81
C VAL A 317 -10.07 -22.53 4.91
N LEU A 318 -9.19 -21.90 4.13
CA LEU A 318 -9.03 -20.47 4.06
C LEU A 318 -9.98 -19.91 3.00
N ALA A 319 -11.10 -19.29 3.43
CA ALA A 319 -11.98 -18.58 2.49
C ALA A 319 -11.33 -17.28 1.97
N ASP A 320 -10.38 -16.72 2.73
CA ASP A 320 -9.45 -15.68 2.27
C ASP A 320 -8.00 -16.19 2.39
N GLU A 321 -7.35 -16.45 1.25
CA GLU A 321 -5.98 -16.97 1.21
C GLU A 321 -4.95 -16.04 1.89
N LYS A 322 -5.28 -14.75 2.08
CA LYS A 322 -4.42 -13.81 2.80
C LYS A 322 -4.12 -14.25 4.23
N LEU A 323 -4.97 -15.07 4.84
CA LEU A 323 -4.77 -15.60 6.20
C LEU A 323 -3.73 -16.71 6.30
N LEU A 324 -3.21 -17.23 5.18
CA LEU A 324 -2.23 -18.32 5.22
C LEU A 324 -1.00 -17.98 6.05
N VAL A 325 -0.37 -16.84 5.77
CA VAL A 325 0.86 -16.44 6.46
C VAL A 325 0.59 -16.22 7.97
N PRO A 326 -0.41 -15.43 8.38
CA PRO A 326 -0.80 -15.33 9.79
C PRO A 326 -1.06 -16.67 10.47
N PHE A 327 -1.72 -17.60 9.79
CA PHE A 327 -1.99 -18.94 10.33
C PHE A 327 -0.69 -19.73 10.55
N LEU A 328 0.21 -19.75 9.58
CA LEU A 328 1.49 -20.46 9.69
C LEU A 328 2.36 -19.90 10.83
N TYR A 329 2.31 -18.60 11.09
CA TYR A 329 2.99 -17.99 12.24
C TYR A 329 2.36 -18.39 13.59
N ALA A 330 1.05 -18.62 13.63
CA ALA A 330 0.33 -19.01 14.84
C ALA A 330 0.39 -20.51 15.15
N MET A 331 0.60 -21.35 14.13
CA MET A 331 0.62 -22.80 14.26
C MET A 331 1.94 -23.27 14.90
N PRO A 332 1.92 -24.13 15.94
CA PRO A 332 3.13 -24.72 16.49
C PRO A 332 3.68 -25.80 15.54
N LEU A 333 4.39 -25.37 14.49
CA LEU A 333 4.90 -26.25 13.42
C LEU A 333 5.94 -27.28 13.90
N HIS A 334 6.50 -27.11 15.11
CA HIS A 334 7.41 -28.07 15.71
C HIS A 334 6.70 -29.37 16.17
N ASP A 335 5.43 -29.27 16.55
CA ASP A 335 4.66 -30.39 17.10
C ASP A 335 3.76 -31.06 16.05
N HIS A 336 3.50 -30.36 14.93
CA HIS A 336 2.53 -30.78 13.93
C HIS A 336 3.04 -30.57 12.50
N LYS A 337 3.04 -31.65 11.71
CA LYS A 337 3.25 -31.56 10.27
C LYS A 337 2.05 -30.87 9.61
N VAL A 338 2.31 -29.95 8.69
CA VAL A 338 1.31 -29.21 7.93
C VAL A 338 1.57 -29.37 6.44
N ASN A 339 0.53 -29.60 5.65
CA ASN A 339 0.58 -29.62 4.19
C ASN A 339 -0.18 -28.42 3.63
N VAL A 340 0.52 -27.49 2.99
CA VAL A 340 -0.03 -26.26 2.43
C VAL A 340 -0.08 -26.35 0.91
N THR A 341 -1.26 -26.17 0.30
CA THR A 341 -1.41 -26.36 -1.15
C THR A 341 -1.47 -25.09 -2.00
N MET A 342 -1.68 -23.92 -1.40
CA MET A 342 -1.88 -22.66 -2.14
C MET A 342 -0.57 -21.95 -2.56
N GLY A 343 0.57 -22.45 -2.08
CA GLY A 343 1.89 -21.84 -2.23
C GLY A 343 2.04 -20.47 -1.54
N TYR A 344 3.28 -20.04 -1.33
CA TYR A 344 3.61 -18.71 -0.81
C TYR A 344 3.49 -17.67 -1.94
N PRO A 345 2.73 -16.58 -1.78
CA PRO A 345 2.55 -15.60 -2.86
C PRO A 345 3.84 -14.82 -3.15
N MET A 346 4.33 -14.86 -4.39
CA MET A 346 5.59 -14.19 -4.76
C MET A 346 5.53 -12.67 -4.53
N LYS A 347 4.37 -12.05 -4.75
CA LYS A 347 4.13 -10.62 -4.47
C LYS A 347 4.37 -10.19 -3.01
N SER A 348 4.39 -11.14 -2.08
CA SER A 348 4.63 -10.88 -0.64
C SER A 348 6.09 -11.06 -0.26
N THR A 349 6.96 -11.40 -1.21
CA THR A 349 8.40 -11.59 -0.95
C THR A 349 9.17 -10.27 -1.03
N ILE A 350 10.27 -10.20 -0.28
CA ILE A 350 11.15 -9.03 -0.26
C ILE A 350 11.84 -8.84 -1.64
N VAL A 351 12.16 -9.94 -2.35
CA VAL A 351 12.75 -9.86 -3.70
C VAL A 351 11.82 -9.21 -4.72
N PHE A 352 10.51 -9.46 -4.64
CA PHE A 352 9.54 -8.80 -5.50
C PHE A 352 9.46 -7.30 -5.19
N ASP A 353 9.40 -6.92 -3.91
CA ASP A 353 9.43 -5.51 -3.50
C ASP A 353 10.70 -4.78 -3.98
N PHE A 354 11.87 -5.42 -3.84
CA PHE A 354 13.15 -4.89 -4.31
C PHE A 354 13.12 -4.57 -5.80
N VAL A 355 12.63 -5.51 -6.62
CA VAL A 355 12.52 -5.33 -8.07
C VAL A 355 11.54 -4.21 -8.40
N LEU A 356 10.39 -4.12 -7.72
CA LEU A 356 9.45 -3.03 -7.95
C LEU A 356 9.99 -1.65 -7.57
N CYS A 357 10.70 -1.55 -6.45
CA CYS A 357 11.35 -0.32 -6.02
C CYS A 357 12.42 0.10 -7.03
N TYR A 358 13.23 -0.84 -7.52
CA TYR A 358 14.24 -0.56 -8.55
C TYR A 358 13.62 -0.15 -9.89
N LEU A 359 12.57 -0.84 -10.35
CA LEU A 359 11.85 -0.46 -11.58
C LEU A 359 11.23 0.92 -11.48
N GLU A 360 10.68 1.27 -10.31
CA GLU A 360 10.11 2.60 -10.09
C GLU A 360 11.18 3.69 -10.08
N LEU A 361 12.32 3.43 -9.44
CA LEU A 361 13.49 4.31 -9.45
C LEU A 361 13.95 4.56 -10.89
N MET A 362 14.15 3.50 -11.67
CA MET A 362 14.58 3.62 -13.07
C MET A 362 13.52 4.31 -13.93
N ARG A 363 12.22 4.04 -13.72
CA ARG A 363 11.13 4.69 -14.46
C ARG A 363 11.14 6.21 -14.25
N LYS A 364 11.31 6.66 -13.00
CA LYS A 364 11.26 8.07 -12.60
C LYS A 364 12.57 8.84 -12.79
N ALA A 365 13.71 8.15 -12.91
CA ALA A 365 15.00 8.77 -13.18
C ALA A 365 14.94 9.67 -14.42
N GLN A 366 15.49 10.89 -14.32
CA GLN A 366 15.58 11.83 -15.43
C GLN A 366 16.85 11.56 -16.23
N THR A 367 16.73 11.60 -17.55
CA THR A 367 17.90 11.49 -18.44
C THR A 367 18.38 12.89 -18.79
N THR A 368 19.65 13.17 -18.52
CA THR A 368 20.34 14.41 -18.89
C THR A 368 21.57 14.08 -19.73
N ASP A 369 22.21 15.10 -20.32
CA ASP A 369 23.46 14.93 -21.10
C ASP A 369 24.60 14.34 -20.26
N GLN A 370 24.54 14.46 -18.94
CA GLN A 370 25.54 13.96 -17.99
C GLN A 370 25.20 12.58 -17.40
N GLY A 371 24.09 11.97 -17.81
CA GLY A 371 23.64 10.64 -17.36
C GLY A 371 22.28 10.66 -16.66
N LEU A 372 22.06 9.67 -15.79
CA LEU A 372 20.82 9.58 -15.01
C LEU A 372 20.87 10.49 -13.79
N VAL A 373 19.76 11.16 -13.51
CA VAL A 373 19.53 11.94 -12.30
C VAL A 373 18.34 11.34 -11.56
N PHE A 374 18.54 11.05 -10.28
CA PHE A 374 17.53 10.46 -9.42
C PHE A 374 17.01 11.49 -8.43
N HIS A 375 15.71 11.40 -8.12
CA HIS A 375 15.13 12.14 -7.00
C HIS A 375 15.41 11.40 -5.69
N THR A 376 15.79 12.12 -4.64
CA THR A 376 16.11 11.52 -3.34
C THR A 376 14.92 10.76 -2.74
N TYR A 377 13.69 11.27 -2.90
CA TYR A 377 12.48 10.55 -2.47
C TYR A 377 12.26 9.22 -3.19
N ASP A 378 12.71 9.07 -4.43
CA ASP A 378 12.61 7.81 -5.16
C ASP A 378 13.76 6.86 -4.83
N LEU A 379 14.92 7.39 -4.45
CA LEU A 379 16.06 6.60 -3.96
C LEU A 379 15.80 5.99 -2.58
N ARG A 380 15.18 6.73 -1.65
CA ARG A 380 14.96 6.27 -0.26
C ARG A 380 14.28 4.89 -0.17
N PRO A 381 13.13 4.62 -0.84
CA PRO A 381 12.50 3.30 -0.81
C PRO A 381 13.42 2.18 -1.31
N PHE A 382 14.10 2.39 -2.45
CA PHE A 382 15.05 1.43 -2.98
C PHE A 382 16.20 1.16 -2.01
N LEU A 383 16.79 2.21 -1.42
CA LEU A 383 17.90 2.09 -0.47
C LEU A 383 17.50 1.42 0.84
N SER A 384 16.25 1.57 1.27
CA SER A 384 15.72 0.96 2.50
C SER A 384 15.42 -0.54 2.37
N ASN A 385 15.38 -1.07 1.14
CA ASN A 385 15.09 -2.49 0.91
C ASN A 385 16.27 -3.38 1.36
N ALA A 386 15.96 -4.52 2.00
CA ALA A 386 16.96 -5.44 2.55
C ALA A 386 17.95 -5.97 1.49
N TYR A 387 17.52 -6.16 0.24
CA TYR A 387 18.39 -6.61 -0.84
C TYR A 387 19.39 -5.54 -1.28
N THR A 388 19.10 -4.25 -1.04
CA THR A 388 20.06 -3.16 -1.31
C THR A 388 21.17 -3.12 -0.26
N ALA A 389 20.82 -3.39 1.00
CA ALA A 389 21.78 -3.45 2.10
C ALA A 389 22.68 -4.71 2.07
N LEU A 390 22.31 -5.74 1.31
CA LEU A 390 23.00 -7.03 1.26
C LEU A 390 24.51 -6.92 0.96
N PHE A 391 24.87 -6.07 -0.01
CA PHE A 391 26.26 -5.87 -0.42
C PHE A 391 26.87 -4.56 0.08
N HIS A 392 26.09 -3.71 0.75
CA HIS A 392 26.54 -2.45 1.34
C HIS A 392 25.73 -2.17 2.60
N GLU A 393 26.18 -2.74 3.72
CA GLU A 393 25.53 -2.57 5.02
C GLU A 393 25.47 -1.09 5.43
N GLY A 394 24.33 -0.66 5.96
CA GLY A 394 24.12 0.72 6.42
C GLY A 394 24.00 1.77 5.30
N ILE A 395 23.92 1.36 4.02
CA ILE A 395 23.86 2.28 2.87
C ILE A 395 22.74 3.33 3.00
N TYR A 396 21.54 2.94 3.46
CA TYR A 396 20.43 3.86 3.64
C TYR A 396 20.79 4.99 4.60
N GLN A 397 21.34 4.66 5.78
CA GLN A 397 21.71 5.68 6.77
C GLN A 397 22.84 6.56 6.25
N GLN A 398 23.90 5.96 5.68
CA GLN A 398 25.04 6.69 5.13
C GLN A 398 24.61 7.69 4.05
N LEU A 399 23.77 7.27 3.11
CA LEU A 399 23.30 8.11 2.02
C LEU A 399 22.26 9.13 2.51
N ASN A 400 21.33 8.75 3.39
CA ASN A 400 20.33 9.68 3.91
C ASN A 400 20.95 10.81 4.74
N GLU A 401 21.95 10.51 5.57
CA GLU A 401 22.73 11.53 6.28
C GLU A 401 23.44 12.47 5.32
N TRP A 402 24.02 11.93 4.24
CA TRP A 402 24.63 12.74 3.18
C TRP A 402 23.59 13.63 2.49
N PHE A 403 22.42 13.08 2.15
CA PHE A 403 21.37 13.84 1.49
C PHE A 403 20.92 15.01 2.35
N VAL A 404 20.60 14.76 3.62
CA VAL A 404 20.14 15.78 4.58
C VAL A 404 21.23 16.83 4.84
N ARG A 405 22.46 16.42 5.13
CA ARG A 405 23.57 17.33 5.44
C ARG A 405 23.90 18.26 4.27
N GLU A 406 23.85 17.74 3.05
CA GLU A 406 24.15 18.52 1.84
C GLU A 406 22.90 19.11 1.16
N LYS A 407 21.70 18.94 1.74
CA LYS A 407 20.41 19.35 1.17
C LYS A 407 20.20 18.85 -0.28
N LYS A 408 20.55 17.59 -0.54
CA LYS A 408 20.48 16.97 -1.87
C LYS A 408 19.08 16.43 -2.19
N THR A 409 18.31 17.17 -2.99
CA THR A 409 16.99 16.73 -3.50
C THR A 409 17.09 15.89 -4.78
N LYS A 410 18.09 16.20 -5.62
CA LYS A 410 18.41 15.46 -6.85
C LYS A 410 19.89 15.06 -6.85
N ILE A 411 20.16 13.86 -7.35
CA ILE A 411 21.49 13.25 -7.32
C ILE A 411 21.82 12.66 -8.69
N GLY A 412 22.95 13.07 -9.25
CA GLY A 412 23.48 12.48 -10.48
C GLY A 412 24.04 11.08 -10.23
N LEU A 413 23.96 10.19 -11.23
CA LEU A 413 24.44 8.81 -11.12
C LEU A 413 25.90 8.73 -10.69
N ASN A 414 26.80 9.54 -11.27
CA ASN A 414 28.22 9.51 -10.89
C ASN A 414 28.44 9.90 -9.43
N GLU A 415 27.75 10.94 -8.96
CA GLU A 415 27.80 11.39 -7.57
C GLU A 415 27.29 10.31 -6.60
N LEU A 416 26.24 9.58 -6.99
CA LEU A 416 25.73 8.45 -6.22
C LEU A 416 26.74 7.30 -6.19
N LEU A 417 27.32 6.95 -7.33
CA LEU A 417 28.28 5.84 -7.46
C LEU A 417 29.55 6.07 -6.63
N ASP A 418 30.01 7.32 -6.49
CA ASP A 418 31.14 7.68 -5.63
C ASP A 418 30.89 7.37 -4.14
N LYS A 419 29.62 7.31 -3.72
CA LYS A 419 29.22 6.98 -2.34
C LYS A 419 28.89 5.51 -2.14
N VAL A 420 28.54 4.78 -3.21
CA VAL A 420 28.21 3.34 -3.19
C VAL A 420 29.49 2.51 -3.31
N LYS A 421 29.79 1.66 -2.33
CA LYS A 421 31.04 0.87 -2.31
C LYS A 421 30.90 -0.52 -2.94
N SER A 422 29.69 -1.02 -3.11
CA SER A 422 29.41 -2.34 -3.69
C SER A 422 29.53 -2.32 -5.21
N SER A 423 30.36 -3.19 -5.79
CA SER A 423 30.47 -3.35 -7.24
C SER A 423 29.18 -3.90 -7.87
N GLN A 424 28.48 -4.79 -7.17
CA GLN A 424 27.20 -5.35 -7.59
C GLN A 424 26.12 -4.26 -7.67
N LEU A 425 26.01 -3.42 -6.62
CA LEU A 425 25.03 -2.35 -6.57
C LEU A 425 25.36 -1.23 -7.56
N GLN A 426 26.65 -0.89 -7.73
CA GLN A 426 27.07 0.03 -8.78
C GLN A 426 26.69 -0.48 -10.17
N ALA A 427 26.89 -1.77 -10.46
CA ALA A 427 26.52 -2.36 -11.74
C ALA A 427 25.00 -2.29 -11.97
N LEU A 428 24.20 -2.54 -10.93
CA LEU A 428 22.74 -2.42 -10.98
C LEU A 428 22.30 -0.96 -11.27
N LEU A 429 22.89 0.01 -10.59
CA LEU A 429 22.55 1.43 -10.77
C LEU A 429 23.00 2.00 -12.13
N LYS A 430 24.02 1.40 -12.75
CA LYS A 430 24.54 1.78 -14.08
C LYS A 430 23.70 1.27 -15.25
N ALA A 431 22.69 0.42 -15.02
CA ALA A 431 21.89 -0.14 -16.09
C ALA A 431 21.21 0.96 -16.93
N GLY A 432 21.10 0.74 -18.24
CA GLY A 432 20.32 1.59 -19.13
C GLY A 432 18.84 1.58 -18.77
N LYS A 433 18.06 2.50 -19.36
CA LYS A 433 16.59 2.55 -19.16
C LYS A 433 15.83 1.53 -20.03
N GLN A 434 16.52 0.78 -20.88
CA GLN A 434 15.90 -0.26 -21.68
C GLN A 434 15.62 -1.50 -20.83
N TRP A 435 14.55 -2.23 -21.15
CA TRP A 435 14.18 -3.42 -20.39
C TRP A 435 15.28 -4.46 -20.37
N GLU A 436 15.94 -4.69 -21.50
CA GLU A 436 16.99 -5.71 -21.60
C GLU A 436 18.15 -5.40 -20.65
N ASP A 437 18.59 -4.15 -20.58
CA ASP A 437 19.63 -3.70 -19.64
C ASP A 437 19.20 -3.92 -18.18
N ILE A 438 17.97 -3.47 -17.84
CA ILE A 438 17.38 -3.61 -16.51
C ILE A 438 17.24 -5.08 -16.11
N ALA A 439 16.72 -5.92 -16.99
CA ALA A 439 16.49 -7.35 -16.75
C ALA A 439 17.81 -8.10 -16.56
N ASN A 440 18.82 -7.79 -17.38
CA ASN A 440 20.15 -8.37 -17.26
C ASN A 440 20.84 -7.93 -15.96
N ALA A 441 20.74 -6.64 -15.60
CA ALA A 441 21.29 -6.12 -14.35
C ALA A 441 20.61 -6.74 -13.12
N LEU A 442 19.27 -6.82 -13.10
CA LEU A 442 18.51 -7.51 -12.05
C LEU A 442 18.90 -8.98 -11.93
N LYS A 443 18.99 -9.69 -13.07
CA LYS A 443 19.38 -11.10 -13.10
C LYS A 443 20.78 -11.29 -12.52
N ALA A 444 21.75 -10.46 -12.91
CA ALA A 444 23.10 -10.52 -12.38
C ALA A 444 23.14 -10.24 -10.88
N TYR A 445 22.45 -9.20 -10.42
CA TYR A 445 22.39 -8.83 -9.00
C TYR A 445 21.76 -9.92 -8.13
N LEU A 446 20.59 -10.42 -8.53
CA LEU A 446 19.88 -11.47 -7.79
C LEU A 446 20.63 -12.80 -7.83
N THR A 447 21.32 -13.11 -8.93
CA THR A 447 22.20 -14.31 -8.99
C THR A 447 23.35 -14.17 -8.00
N ALA A 448 23.99 -12.99 -7.92
CA ALA A 448 25.02 -12.74 -6.92
C ALA A 448 24.47 -12.87 -5.49
N ALA A 449 23.26 -12.34 -5.23
CA ALA A 449 22.60 -12.45 -3.93
C ALA A 449 22.31 -13.91 -3.55
N PHE A 450 21.85 -14.72 -4.49
CA PHE A 450 21.62 -16.16 -4.28
C PHE A 450 22.90 -16.89 -3.86
N TYR A 451 24.03 -16.63 -4.54
CA TYR A 451 25.30 -17.26 -4.21
C TYR A 451 25.87 -16.74 -2.89
N ASP A 452 25.73 -15.45 -2.57
CA ASP A 452 26.15 -14.90 -1.27
C ASP A 452 25.43 -15.59 -0.09
N PHE A 453 24.11 -15.74 -0.17
CA PHE A 453 23.34 -16.50 0.82
C PHE A 453 23.77 -17.96 0.91
N LYS A 454 24.03 -18.59 -0.25
CA LYS A 454 24.47 -19.98 -0.32
C LYS A 454 25.85 -20.19 0.31
N GLU A 455 26.80 -19.31 0.05
CA GLU A 455 28.17 -19.39 0.57
C GLU A 455 28.23 -19.13 2.08
N LYS A 456 27.37 -18.24 2.58
CA LYS A 456 27.25 -17.92 4.02
C LYS A 456 26.38 -18.90 4.81
N ASP A 457 25.82 -19.92 4.16
CA ASP A 457 24.84 -20.86 4.71
C ASP A 457 23.70 -20.14 5.49
N SER A 458 23.16 -19.08 4.88
CA SER A 458 22.12 -18.23 5.47
C SER A 458 21.01 -17.97 4.44
N GLY A 459 19.90 -17.35 4.87
CA GLY A 459 18.84 -16.92 3.95
C GLY A 459 18.24 -18.06 3.12
N LEU A 460 18.02 -19.25 3.70
CA LEU A 460 17.47 -20.41 2.98
C LEU A 460 16.18 -20.06 2.22
N THR A 461 15.27 -19.33 2.87
CA THR A 461 14.01 -18.87 2.27
C THR A 461 14.25 -17.85 1.15
N ASP A 462 15.16 -16.90 1.35
CA ASP A 462 15.53 -15.91 0.32
C ASP A 462 16.12 -16.58 -0.93
N ARG A 463 16.91 -17.64 -0.77
CA ARG A 463 17.44 -18.42 -1.90
C ARG A 463 16.32 -19.02 -2.75
N GLU A 464 15.30 -19.61 -2.11
CA GLU A 464 14.12 -20.12 -2.82
C GLU A 464 13.34 -19.00 -3.50
N PHE A 465 13.11 -17.89 -2.80
CA PHE A 465 12.42 -16.72 -3.36
C PHE A 465 13.13 -16.18 -4.60
N ILE A 466 14.44 -16.00 -4.54
CA ILE A 466 15.26 -15.57 -5.67
C ILE A 466 15.21 -16.59 -6.81
N TYR A 467 15.33 -17.89 -6.51
CA TYR A 467 15.31 -18.94 -7.52
C TYR A 467 13.99 -18.94 -8.31
N PHE A 468 12.84 -18.98 -7.62
CA PHE A 468 11.54 -18.94 -8.26
C PHE A 468 11.28 -17.61 -8.96
N PHE A 469 11.77 -16.50 -8.40
CA PHE A 469 11.68 -15.18 -9.04
C PHE A 469 12.46 -15.17 -10.36
N LEU A 470 13.72 -15.58 -10.36
CA LEU A 470 14.58 -15.62 -11.55
C LEU A 470 14.03 -16.60 -12.60
N LYS A 471 13.53 -17.77 -12.20
CA LYS A 471 12.89 -18.73 -13.10
C LYS A 471 11.71 -18.09 -13.84
N SER A 472 10.82 -17.46 -13.07
CA SER A 472 9.64 -16.78 -13.61
C SER A 472 10.00 -15.53 -14.43
N LEU A 473 11.02 -14.78 -14.02
CA LEU A 473 11.54 -13.62 -14.75
C LEU A 473 12.13 -14.04 -16.09
N ASN A 474 12.89 -15.13 -16.16
CA ASN A 474 13.45 -15.64 -17.42
C ASN A 474 12.33 -16.02 -18.39
N GLN A 475 11.31 -16.75 -17.91
CA GLN A 475 10.12 -17.08 -18.71
C GLN A 475 9.45 -15.81 -19.23
N LEU A 476 9.28 -14.80 -18.37
CA LEU A 476 8.72 -13.51 -18.78
C LEU A 476 9.61 -12.77 -19.80
N ASN A 477 10.92 -12.82 -19.61
CA ASN A 477 11.88 -12.09 -20.45
C ASN A 477 11.91 -12.62 -21.88
N ASP A 478 11.71 -13.92 -22.08
CA ASP A 478 11.61 -14.50 -23.42
C ASP A 478 10.47 -13.86 -24.25
N TYR A 479 9.39 -13.43 -23.58
CA TYR A 479 8.29 -12.70 -24.23
C TYR A 479 8.60 -11.21 -24.46
N LEU A 480 9.35 -10.58 -23.55
CA LEU A 480 9.64 -9.15 -23.61
C LEU A 480 10.84 -8.80 -24.52
N ARG A 481 11.80 -9.72 -24.70
CA ARG A 481 13.05 -9.52 -25.46
C ARG A 481 12.87 -9.10 -26.91
N GLN A 482 11.78 -9.51 -27.56
CA GLN A 482 11.55 -9.25 -29.00
C GLN A 482 10.64 -8.03 -29.27
N LYS A 483 10.48 -7.13 -28.28
CA LYS A 483 9.46 -6.08 -28.30
C LYS A 483 10.01 -4.76 -27.73
N GLU A 484 10.85 -4.09 -28.52
CA GLU A 484 11.56 -2.84 -28.18
C GLU A 484 10.65 -1.62 -27.88
N THR A 485 9.33 -1.74 -28.04
CA THR A 485 8.39 -0.59 -27.98
C THR A 485 7.70 -0.40 -26.62
N PHE A 486 7.92 -1.26 -25.61
CA PHE A 486 7.17 -1.14 -24.34
C PHE A 486 7.73 -0.08 -23.39
N SER A 487 6.83 0.72 -22.82
CA SER A 487 7.21 1.66 -21.78
C SER A 487 7.59 0.93 -20.47
N LEU A 488 8.53 1.48 -19.71
CA LEU A 488 8.85 0.96 -18.36
C LEU A 488 7.63 0.95 -17.42
N ARG A 489 6.67 1.85 -17.66
CA ARG A 489 5.41 1.89 -16.92
C ARG A 489 4.59 0.63 -17.16
N LEU A 490 4.42 0.23 -18.43
CA LEU A 490 3.72 -1.00 -18.77
C LEU A 490 4.50 -2.22 -18.29
N ILE A 491 5.81 -2.28 -18.51
CA ILE A 491 6.64 -3.42 -18.08
C ILE A 491 6.49 -3.66 -16.57
N LYS A 492 6.56 -2.59 -15.77
CA LYS A 492 6.30 -2.67 -14.33
C LYS A 492 4.91 -3.26 -14.05
N LYS A 493 3.87 -2.82 -14.76
CA LYS A 493 2.50 -3.34 -14.61
C LYS A 493 2.40 -4.83 -14.99
N ILE A 494 3.04 -5.26 -16.08
CA ILE A 494 3.11 -6.67 -16.51
C ILE A 494 3.80 -7.51 -15.43
N ILE A 495 4.95 -7.05 -14.92
CA ILE A 495 5.68 -7.72 -13.82
C ILE A 495 4.80 -7.82 -12.58
N GLN A 496 4.15 -6.73 -12.17
CA GLN A 496 3.24 -6.73 -11.02
C GLN A 496 2.12 -7.76 -11.17
N GLU A 497 1.46 -7.82 -12.33
CA GLU A 497 0.36 -8.74 -12.58
C GLU A 497 0.83 -10.20 -12.72
N HIS A 498 1.93 -10.44 -13.44
CA HIS A 498 2.52 -11.76 -13.60
C HIS A 498 2.88 -12.37 -12.23
N PHE A 499 3.67 -11.64 -11.44
CA PHE A 499 4.13 -12.11 -10.13
C PHE A 499 3.05 -12.09 -9.04
N ARG A 500 1.90 -11.44 -9.28
CA ARG A 500 0.71 -11.57 -8.42
C ARG A 500 0.08 -12.97 -8.51
N ALA A 501 0.18 -13.63 -9.67
CA ALA A 501 -0.32 -14.98 -9.89
C ALA A 501 0.70 -16.06 -9.51
N VAL A 502 2.00 -15.74 -9.55
CA VAL A 502 3.08 -16.68 -9.20
C VAL A 502 3.02 -17.02 -7.71
N LYS A 503 2.98 -18.33 -7.43
CA LYS A 503 3.07 -18.91 -6.09
C LYS A 503 4.34 -19.77 -5.98
N ILE A 504 5.01 -19.69 -4.85
CA ILE A 504 6.18 -20.50 -4.51
C ILE A 504 5.67 -21.76 -3.81
N PRO A 505 5.91 -22.96 -4.35
CA PRO A 505 5.43 -24.19 -3.72
C PRO A 505 6.09 -24.39 -2.36
N PHE A 506 5.33 -24.88 -1.39
CA PHE A 506 5.90 -25.40 -0.15
C PHE A 506 6.36 -26.84 -0.38
N GLU A 507 7.49 -27.22 0.23
CA GLU A 507 7.90 -28.64 0.27
C GLU A 507 7.03 -29.41 1.27
N GLY A 508 6.54 -30.58 0.86
CA GLY A 508 5.73 -31.44 1.72
C GLY A 508 5.22 -32.69 1.02
N GLU A 509 4.81 -33.69 1.82
CA GLU A 509 4.09 -34.85 1.32
C GLU A 509 2.60 -34.50 1.17
N PRO A 510 1.99 -34.59 -0.05
CA PRO A 510 0.67 -34.04 -0.36
C PRO A 510 -0.52 -34.53 0.48
N VAL A 511 -0.31 -35.54 1.33
CA VAL A 511 -1.37 -36.26 2.05
C VAL A 511 -1.03 -36.53 3.53
N GLN A 512 0.08 -35.99 4.05
CA GLN A 512 0.50 -36.12 5.44
C GLN A 512 0.31 -34.79 6.18
N GLY A 513 -0.07 -34.84 7.46
CA GLY A 513 -0.21 -33.66 8.31
C GLY A 513 -1.55 -32.93 8.14
N VAL A 514 -1.72 -31.82 8.87
CA VAL A 514 -2.90 -30.96 8.80
C VAL A 514 -2.98 -30.32 7.42
N GLN A 515 -4.14 -30.40 6.78
CA GLN A 515 -4.31 -29.92 5.42
C GLN A 515 -4.74 -28.44 5.41
N VAL A 516 -3.92 -27.55 4.84
CA VAL A 516 -4.22 -26.11 4.76
C VAL A 516 -4.41 -25.72 3.29
N MET A 517 -5.61 -25.27 2.94
CA MET A 517 -5.97 -25.04 1.54
C MET A 517 -7.01 -23.94 1.36
N GLY A 518 -7.10 -23.43 0.13
CA GLY A 518 -8.16 -22.52 -0.27
C GLY A 518 -9.48 -23.26 -0.45
N PHE A 519 -10.59 -22.54 -0.36
CA PHE A 519 -11.92 -23.13 -0.48
C PHE A 519 -12.10 -23.96 -1.77
N LEU A 520 -11.68 -23.45 -2.93
CA LEU A 520 -11.83 -24.13 -4.22
C LEU A 520 -10.87 -25.31 -4.43
N GLU A 521 -9.87 -25.48 -3.56
CA GLU A 521 -8.97 -26.64 -3.57
C GLU A 521 -9.55 -27.86 -2.83
N THR A 522 -10.65 -27.67 -2.09
CA THR A 522 -11.34 -28.74 -1.35
C THR A 522 -12.17 -29.67 -2.25
N ARG A 523 -12.24 -29.39 -3.57
CA ARG A 523 -13.02 -30.16 -4.53
C ARG A 523 -12.70 -31.65 -4.45
N THR A 524 -13.75 -32.45 -4.30
CA THR A 524 -13.72 -33.92 -4.13
C THR A 524 -13.01 -34.44 -2.88
N LEU A 525 -12.54 -33.57 -1.96
CA LEU A 525 -11.80 -33.98 -0.76
C LEU A 525 -12.69 -34.00 0.49
N ASP A 526 -12.65 -35.12 1.21
CA ASP A 526 -13.40 -35.32 2.45
C ASP A 526 -12.50 -35.24 3.68
N PHE A 527 -12.98 -34.57 4.73
CA PHE A 527 -12.31 -34.43 6.02
C PHE A 527 -13.31 -34.68 7.14
N LYS A 528 -12.84 -35.23 8.27
CA LYS A 528 -13.68 -35.40 9.46
C LYS A 528 -13.79 -34.12 10.28
N HIS A 529 -12.68 -33.40 10.39
CA HIS A 529 -12.60 -32.16 11.15
C HIS A 529 -12.34 -30.99 10.20
N LEU A 530 -13.21 -29.99 10.24
CA LEU A 530 -13.14 -28.81 9.39
C LEU A 530 -13.02 -27.56 10.23
N ILE A 531 -12.06 -26.70 9.90
CA ILE A 531 -11.95 -25.34 10.43
C ILE A 531 -11.96 -24.39 9.23
N VAL A 532 -13.07 -23.68 9.05
CA VAL A 532 -13.27 -22.69 7.98
C VAL A 532 -13.08 -21.30 8.57
N VAL A 533 -12.08 -20.57 8.10
CA VAL A 533 -11.78 -19.20 8.54
C VAL A 533 -12.16 -18.18 7.48
N SER A 534 -12.37 -16.92 7.90
CA SER A 534 -13.00 -15.90 7.07
C SER A 534 -14.35 -16.35 6.54
N ALA A 535 -15.13 -17.02 7.38
CA ALA A 535 -16.46 -17.55 7.07
C ALA A 535 -17.52 -16.42 7.04
N ASN A 536 -17.15 -15.31 6.40
CA ASN A 536 -17.86 -14.06 6.29
C ASN A 536 -18.57 -13.93 4.94
N GLU A 537 -19.63 -13.13 4.91
CA GLU A 537 -20.28 -12.72 3.67
C GLU A 537 -19.31 -11.94 2.78
N GLY A 538 -19.30 -12.24 1.47
CA GLY A 538 -18.35 -11.66 0.51
C GLY A 538 -16.97 -12.33 0.45
N LYS A 539 -16.65 -13.23 1.40
CA LYS A 539 -15.49 -14.14 1.35
C LYS A 539 -15.94 -15.55 0.99
N LEU A 540 -17.04 -16.00 1.60
CA LEU A 540 -17.70 -17.27 1.33
C LEU A 540 -19.22 -17.03 1.18
N PRO A 541 -19.79 -17.03 -0.05
CA PRO A 541 -19.10 -17.06 -1.32
C PRO A 541 -18.27 -15.79 -1.54
N THR A 542 -17.25 -15.89 -2.39
CA THR A 542 -16.38 -14.75 -2.72
C THR A 542 -17.16 -13.70 -3.51
N THR A 543 -16.91 -12.42 -3.22
CA THR A 543 -17.60 -11.29 -3.86
C THR A 543 -17.37 -11.31 -5.38
N ARG A 544 -18.45 -11.08 -6.13
CA ARG A 544 -18.53 -11.22 -7.58
C ARG A 544 -17.90 -10.01 -8.28
N ASN A 545 -16.97 -10.23 -9.20
CA ASN A 545 -16.57 -9.27 -10.22
C ASN A 545 -16.50 -9.99 -11.58
N SER A 546 -17.59 -10.00 -12.34
CA SER A 546 -17.54 -10.36 -13.76
C SER A 546 -16.88 -9.21 -14.52
N ASN A 547 -15.55 -9.25 -14.60
CA ASN A 547 -14.80 -8.42 -15.54
C ASN A 547 -15.05 -8.98 -16.94
N SER A 548 -16.20 -8.63 -17.52
CA SER A 548 -16.70 -9.07 -18.82
C SER A 548 -17.39 -7.91 -19.52
N TYR A 549 -17.36 -7.99 -20.83
CA TYR A 549 -17.86 -7.00 -21.76
C TYR A 549 -19.23 -7.42 -22.34
N ILE A 550 -19.67 -8.64 -22.03
CA ILE A 550 -20.97 -9.20 -22.38
C ILE A 550 -21.97 -8.91 -21.23
N PRO A 551 -23.03 -8.10 -21.47
CA PRO A 551 -24.06 -7.80 -20.47
C PRO A 551 -24.80 -9.05 -19.97
N TYR A 552 -25.35 -8.98 -18.76
CA TYR A 552 -26.13 -10.05 -18.12
C TYR A 552 -27.27 -10.56 -19.01
N GLY A 553 -28.00 -9.66 -19.67
CA GLY A 553 -29.10 -10.03 -20.57
C GLY A 553 -28.63 -10.92 -21.73
N LEU A 554 -27.52 -10.55 -22.39
CA LEU A 554 -26.93 -11.38 -23.44
C LEU A 554 -26.37 -12.69 -22.88
N ARG A 555 -25.73 -12.65 -21.70
CA ARG A 555 -25.24 -13.87 -21.04
C ARG A 555 -26.38 -14.88 -20.85
N LYS A 556 -27.54 -14.45 -20.36
CA LYS A 556 -28.72 -15.33 -20.20
C LYS A 556 -29.23 -15.86 -21.54
N VAL A 557 -29.35 -15.04 -22.58
CA VAL A 557 -29.82 -15.47 -23.91
C VAL A 557 -28.91 -16.52 -24.53
N PHE A 558 -27.59 -16.33 -24.41
CA PHE A 558 -26.58 -17.23 -24.98
C PHE A 558 -26.11 -18.34 -24.03
N GLN A 559 -26.79 -18.52 -22.89
CA GLN A 559 -26.47 -19.55 -21.88
C GLN A 559 -25.03 -19.48 -21.35
N LEU A 560 -24.46 -18.27 -21.31
CA LEU A 560 -23.20 -18.01 -20.62
C LEU A 560 -23.47 -17.95 -19.11
N PRO A 561 -22.52 -18.39 -18.27
CA PRO A 561 -22.72 -18.44 -16.83
C PRO A 561 -22.95 -17.03 -16.28
N THR A 562 -23.89 -16.90 -15.36
CA THR A 562 -24.16 -15.67 -14.64
C THR A 562 -23.78 -15.83 -13.17
N PHE A 563 -24.10 -14.83 -12.36
CA PHE A 563 -23.85 -14.92 -10.93
C PHE A 563 -24.67 -16.00 -10.22
N GLU A 564 -25.81 -16.39 -10.80
CA GLU A 564 -26.70 -17.43 -10.25
C GLU A 564 -26.01 -18.79 -10.32
N GLU A 565 -25.46 -19.13 -11.49
CA GLU A 565 -24.71 -20.36 -11.71
C GLU A 565 -23.43 -20.40 -10.85
N GLN A 566 -22.76 -19.25 -10.66
CA GLN A 566 -21.59 -19.16 -9.78
C GLN A 566 -21.93 -19.41 -8.30
N ASP A 567 -23.04 -18.84 -7.81
CA ASP A 567 -23.50 -19.10 -6.45
C ASP A 567 -23.87 -20.57 -6.25
N ALA A 568 -24.56 -21.19 -7.21
CA ALA A 568 -24.89 -22.61 -7.17
C ALA A 568 -23.63 -23.51 -7.14
N ILE A 569 -22.58 -23.18 -7.91
CA ILE A 569 -21.28 -23.87 -7.88
C ILE A 569 -20.64 -23.78 -6.49
N TYR A 570 -20.58 -22.57 -5.93
CA TYR A 570 -20.02 -22.35 -4.60
C TYR A 570 -20.83 -23.07 -3.51
N ALA A 571 -22.16 -23.03 -3.60
CA ALA A 571 -23.06 -23.70 -2.67
C ALA A 571 -22.88 -25.23 -2.71
N TYR A 572 -22.75 -25.82 -3.91
CA TYR A 572 -22.43 -27.24 -4.05
C TYR A 572 -21.11 -27.59 -3.37
N HIS A 573 -20.02 -26.87 -3.68
CA HIS A 573 -18.71 -27.18 -3.08
C HIS A 573 -18.72 -27.00 -1.57
N PHE A 574 -19.42 -25.98 -1.06
CA PHE A 574 -19.57 -25.74 0.37
C PHE A 574 -20.29 -26.91 1.03
N LYS A 575 -21.46 -27.31 0.53
CA LYS A 575 -22.24 -28.39 1.15
C LYS A 575 -21.56 -29.75 1.00
N ARG A 576 -20.94 -30.01 -0.14
CA ARG A 576 -20.16 -31.23 -0.40
C ARG A 576 -19.02 -31.37 0.60
N LEU A 577 -18.33 -30.27 0.91
CA LEU A 577 -17.28 -30.26 1.94
C LEU A 577 -17.83 -30.68 3.32
N LEU A 578 -19.05 -30.28 3.67
CA LEU A 578 -19.66 -30.61 4.96
C LEU A 578 -20.24 -32.03 5.04
N GLN A 579 -20.46 -32.70 3.91
CA GLN A 579 -21.22 -33.97 3.83
C GLN A 579 -20.70 -35.05 4.79
N ARG A 580 -19.39 -35.24 4.86
CA ARG A 580 -18.77 -36.32 5.64
C ARG A 580 -18.02 -35.83 6.88
N ALA A 581 -18.09 -34.53 7.17
CA ALA A 581 -17.49 -33.95 8.37
C ALA A 581 -18.27 -34.35 9.62
N GLU A 582 -17.55 -34.69 10.68
CA GLU A 582 -18.08 -35.04 12.01
C GLU A 582 -18.07 -33.79 12.92
N GLU A 583 -17.04 -32.96 12.80
CA GLU A 583 -16.87 -31.72 13.57
C GLU A 583 -16.46 -30.54 12.68
N MET A 584 -17.16 -29.42 12.81
CA MET A 584 -17.00 -28.24 11.97
C MET A 584 -16.88 -26.97 12.80
N HIS A 585 -15.88 -26.14 12.52
CA HIS A 585 -15.67 -24.84 13.12
C HIS A 585 -15.75 -23.76 12.04
N PHE A 586 -16.69 -22.85 12.18
CA PHE A 586 -16.82 -21.66 11.34
C PHE A 586 -16.33 -20.45 12.12
N VAL A 587 -15.24 -19.83 11.66
CA VAL A 587 -14.65 -18.65 12.28
C VAL A 587 -14.88 -17.45 11.36
N TYR A 588 -15.50 -16.40 11.88
CA TYR A 588 -15.81 -15.18 11.12
C TYR A 588 -15.40 -13.92 11.88
N ASP A 589 -15.01 -12.89 11.13
CA ASP A 589 -14.77 -11.56 11.67
C ASP A 589 -16.09 -10.90 12.05
N ASN A 590 -16.25 -10.48 13.31
CA ASN A 590 -17.45 -9.77 13.76
C ASN A 590 -17.30 -8.24 13.74
N THR A 591 -16.21 -7.72 13.15
CA THR A 591 -15.95 -6.29 12.99
C THR A 591 -16.18 -5.83 11.55
N THR A 592 -16.54 -4.56 11.39
CA THR A 592 -16.70 -3.87 10.10
C THR A 592 -15.42 -3.14 9.66
N GLN A 593 -14.26 -3.52 10.20
CA GLN A 593 -12.97 -2.90 9.86
C GLN A 593 -12.33 -3.56 8.63
N GLY A 594 -11.70 -2.77 7.77
CA GLY A 594 -10.97 -3.25 6.59
C GLY A 594 -11.88 -3.86 5.53
N ASP A 595 -11.49 -5.03 5.00
CA ASP A 595 -12.23 -5.77 3.94
C ASP A 595 -13.37 -6.66 4.52
N SER A 596 -13.70 -6.54 5.81
CA SER A 596 -14.72 -7.38 6.48
C SER A 596 -16.09 -6.70 6.51
N THR A 597 -17.14 -7.47 6.24
CA THR A 597 -18.54 -7.04 6.40
C THR A 597 -19.03 -7.12 7.85
N GLY A 598 -18.30 -7.83 8.73
CA GLY A 598 -18.76 -8.19 10.07
C GLY A 598 -19.86 -9.26 10.10
N GLU A 599 -20.35 -9.68 8.92
CA GLU A 599 -21.48 -10.59 8.79
C GLU A 599 -21.02 -12.02 8.50
N ARG A 600 -21.77 -12.98 9.06
CA ARG A 600 -21.61 -14.41 8.76
C ARG A 600 -21.99 -14.69 7.32
N SER A 601 -21.28 -15.60 6.68
CA SER A 601 -21.64 -16.14 5.36
C SER A 601 -23.12 -16.58 5.31
N ARG A 602 -23.82 -16.20 4.22
CA ARG A 602 -25.18 -16.69 3.92
C ARG A 602 -25.28 -18.23 3.91
N PHE A 603 -24.24 -18.93 3.46
CA PHE A 603 -24.25 -20.39 3.39
C PHE A 603 -24.23 -21.02 4.78
N ILE A 604 -23.47 -20.43 5.71
CA ILE A 604 -23.44 -20.87 7.10
C ILE A 604 -24.81 -20.64 7.75
N LEU A 605 -25.42 -19.48 7.52
CA LEU A 605 -26.75 -19.16 8.04
C LEU A 605 -27.82 -20.15 7.53
N GLN A 606 -27.79 -20.50 6.25
CA GLN A 606 -28.69 -21.48 5.64
C GLN A 606 -28.54 -22.87 6.30
N GLN A 607 -27.29 -23.34 6.49
CA GLN A 607 -27.03 -24.63 7.12
C GLN A 607 -27.39 -24.66 8.61
N LEU A 608 -27.04 -23.61 9.38
CA LEU A 608 -27.40 -23.53 10.79
C LEU A 608 -28.92 -23.56 10.99
N LYS A 609 -29.69 -22.87 10.13
CA LYS A 609 -31.16 -22.89 10.18
C LYS A 609 -31.73 -24.29 9.96
N ARG A 610 -31.04 -25.13 9.16
CA ARG A 610 -31.42 -26.52 8.92
C ARG A 610 -31.00 -27.42 10.08
N TYR A 611 -29.73 -27.34 10.50
CA TYR A 611 -29.17 -28.15 11.59
C TYR A 611 -29.88 -27.93 12.93
N LYS A 612 -30.36 -26.71 13.23
CA LYS A 612 -31.16 -26.42 14.44
C LYS A 612 -32.45 -27.24 14.54
N LYS A 613 -32.89 -27.90 13.47
CA LYS A 613 -34.10 -28.75 13.44
C LYS A 613 -33.80 -30.25 13.61
N LEU A 614 -32.52 -30.64 13.68
CA LEU A 614 -32.09 -32.03 13.75
C LEU A 614 -31.58 -32.33 15.17
N GLU A 615 -32.13 -33.36 15.83
CA GLU A 615 -31.85 -33.65 17.24
C GLU A 615 -30.42 -34.19 17.48
N HIS A 616 -29.84 -34.81 16.47
CA HIS A 616 -28.49 -35.39 16.50
C HIS A 616 -27.38 -34.42 16.07
N TYR A 617 -27.73 -33.14 15.86
CA TYR A 617 -26.77 -32.07 15.60
C TYR A 617 -26.56 -31.22 16.86
N THR A 618 -25.30 -31.03 17.25
CA THR A 618 -24.93 -30.13 18.35
C THR A 618 -24.39 -28.82 17.79
N ILE A 619 -24.99 -27.69 18.16
CA ILE A 619 -24.58 -26.35 17.69
C ILE A 619 -24.09 -25.51 18.86
N LEU A 620 -22.88 -24.98 18.75
CA LEU A 620 -22.20 -24.20 19.78
C LEU A 620 -21.73 -22.86 19.21
N GLU A 621 -22.26 -21.75 19.74
CA GLU A 621 -21.85 -20.41 19.33
C GLU A 621 -20.95 -19.78 20.41
N LYS A 622 -19.77 -19.28 20.03
CA LYS A 622 -18.79 -18.62 20.91
C LYS A 622 -18.44 -17.26 20.37
N SER A 623 -18.27 -16.27 21.25
CA SER A 623 -17.76 -14.95 20.92
C SER A 623 -16.46 -14.71 21.67
N TYR A 624 -15.44 -14.26 20.94
CA TYR A 624 -14.14 -13.93 21.49
C TYR A 624 -14.03 -12.42 21.55
N GLU A 625 -13.98 -11.85 22.74
CA GLU A 625 -13.56 -10.46 22.91
C GLU A 625 -12.03 -10.45 22.86
N GLY A 626 -11.46 -9.75 21.87
CA GLY A 626 -10.01 -9.58 21.81
C GLY A 626 -9.52 -8.98 23.13
N LEU A 627 -8.41 -9.48 23.67
CA LEU A 627 -7.72 -8.84 24.79
C LEU A 627 -7.23 -7.48 24.31
N ILE A 628 -8.05 -6.44 24.44
CA ILE A 628 -7.60 -5.06 24.24
C ILE A 628 -6.62 -4.79 25.39
N PRO A 629 -5.32 -4.56 25.12
CA PRO A 629 -4.42 -4.13 26.17
C PRO A 629 -5.04 -2.88 26.78
N LYS A 630 -5.28 -2.89 28.11
CA LYS A 630 -5.81 -1.71 28.80
C LYS A 630 -4.98 -0.51 28.36
N ALA A 631 -5.65 0.50 27.78
CA ALA A 631 -5.00 1.74 27.40
C ALA A 631 -4.18 2.21 28.60
N ILE A 632 -2.86 2.28 28.43
CA ILE A 632 -1.97 2.79 29.46
C ILE A 632 -2.40 4.24 29.67
N ASN A 633 -3.05 4.53 30.81
CA ASN A 633 -3.38 5.89 31.21
C ASN A 633 -2.14 6.76 30.95
N SER A 634 -2.30 7.80 30.14
CA SER A 634 -1.23 8.75 29.87
C SER A 634 -0.97 9.51 31.17
N ASN A 635 -0.04 9.02 31.99
CA ASN A 635 0.46 9.80 33.12
C ASN A 635 0.93 11.17 32.59
N GLU A 636 0.55 12.24 33.28
CA GLU A 636 1.04 13.58 32.98
C GLU A 636 2.56 13.59 33.01
N ILE A 637 3.16 14.18 31.98
CA ILE A 637 4.62 14.25 31.88
C ILE A 637 5.10 15.47 32.66
N SER A 638 5.90 15.22 33.69
CA SER A 638 6.51 16.25 34.51
C SER A 638 7.98 15.89 34.78
N ILE A 639 8.88 16.82 34.49
CA ILE A 639 10.33 16.61 34.63
C ILE A 639 10.85 17.40 35.84
N PRO A 640 11.21 16.74 36.96
CA PRO A 640 11.79 17.42 38.11
C PRO A 640 13.22 17.91 37.80
N LYS A 641 13.63 19.01 38.46
CA LYS A 641 14.96 19.62 38.28
C LYS A 641 16.04 18.92 39.10
N GLY A 642 16.32 17.67 38.74
CA GLY A 642 17.41 16.88 39.33
C GLY A 642 18.81 17.32 38.88
N PRO A 643 19.87 16.64 39.35
CA PRO A 643 21.26 16.97 39.02
C PRO A 643 21.55 17.07 37.51
N GLU A 644 21.01 16.15 36.71
CA GLU A 644 21.22 16.15 35.26
C GLU A 644 20.55 17.34 34.56
N VAL A 645 19.34 17.70 34.98
CA VAL A 645 18.62 18.86 34.43
C VAL A 645 19.36 20.16 34.78
N ASN A 646 19.83 20.27 36.03
CA ASN A 646 20.60 21.43 36.48
C ASN A 646 21.95 21.53 35.76
N LYS A 647 22.60 20.40 35.47
CA LYS A 647 23.81 20.37 34.64
C LYS A 647 23.54 20.86 33.22
N LEU A 648 22.40 20.53 32.62
CA LEU A 648 22.02 21.05 31.30
C LEU A 648 21.68 22.55 31.36
N LEU A 649 21.03 23.02 32.42
CA LEU A 649 20.71 24.44 32.62
C LEU A 649 21.95 25.30 32.90
N SER A 650 23.01 24.73 33.47
CA SER A 650 24.22 25.47 33.82
C SER A 650 24.92 26.07 32.60
N ARG A 651 24.69 25.56 31.39
CA ARG A 651 25.23 26.12 30.14
C ARG A 651 24.80 27.55 29.86
N PHE A 652 23.68 27.99 30.43
CA PHE A 652 23.21 29.37 30.28
C PHE A 652 23.78 30.32 31.34
N LEU A 653 24.59 29.81 32.28
CA LEU A 653 25.26 30.63 33.27
C LEU A 653 26.45 31.37 32.65
N GLN A 654 26.79 32.50 33.23
CA GLN A 654 27.94 33.28 32.82
C GLN A 654 29.24 32.48 33.06
N GLY A 655 30.06 32.36 32.01
CA GLY A 655 31.37 31.72 32.09
C GLY A 655 31.38 30.19 32.05
N THR A 656 30.25 29.52 31.76
CA THR A 656 30.19 28.05 31.65
C THR A 656 30.33 27.55 30.22
N GLU A 657 29.53 28.06 29.28
CA GLU A 657 29.61 27.74 27.85
C GLU A 657 29.49 29.03 27.02
N GLU A 658 30.45 29.24 26.13
CA GLU A 658 30.48 30.43 25.27
C GLU A 658 29.30 30.42 24.26
N GLY A 659 28.72 31.59 24.00
CA GLY A 659 27.58 31.73 23.08
C GLY A 659 26.23 31.13 23.56
N LYS A 660 26.14 30.57 24.78
CA LYS A 660 24.87 30.07 25.34
C LYS A 660 24.18 31.11 26.23
N PHE A 661 22.91 31.35 25.95
CA PHE A 661 22.04 32.27 26.68
C PHE A 661 20.56 31.89 26.53
N LEU A 662 19.70 32.43 27.40
CA LEU A 662 18.26 32.37 27.23
C LEU A 662 17.83 33.45 26.22
N SER A 663 17.40 33.02 25.03
CA SER A 663 16.89 33.88 23.98
C SER A 663 15.41 34.24 24.16
N PRO A 664 14.89 35.31 23.50
CA PRO A 664 13.47 35.64 23.51
C PRO A 664 12.58 34.43 23.16
N THR A 665 12.99 33.65 22.16
CA THR A 665 12.30 32.42 21.73
C THR A 665 12.31 31.34 22.81
N SER A 666 13.42 31.18 23.54
CA SER A 666 13.50 30.20 24.63
C SER A 666 12.57 30.56 25.78
N LEU A 667 12.52 31.82 26.19
CA LEU A 667 11.65 32.30 27.26
C LEU A 667 10.17 32.21 26.87
N THR A 668 9.87 32.57 25.62
CA THR A 668 8.52 32.39 25.07
C THR A 668 8.11 30.92 25.00
N ASN A 669 9.05 30.00 24.70
CA ASN A 669 8.75 28.56 24.73
C ASN A 669 8.36 28.11 26.15
N TYR A 670 9.01 28.65 27.19
CA TYR A 670 8.66 28.35 28.58
C TYR A 670 7.25 28.88 28.93
N ILE A 671 6.98 30.15 28.60
CA ILE A 671 5.65 30.77 28.75
C ILE A 671 4.56 29.98 28.02
N THR A 672 4.89 29.46 26.83
CA THR A 672 3.99 28.62 26.05
C THR A 672 3.71 27.29 26.75
N CYS A 673 4.78 26.59 27.15
CA CYS A 673 4.75 25.30 27.83
C CYS A 673 6.13 24.98 28.47
N PRO A 674 6.23 24.81 29.81
CA PRO A 674 7.50 24.47 30.47
C PRO A 674 8.16 23.19 29.93
N LEU A 675 7.38 22.16 29.61
CA LEU A 675 7.91 20.94 29.00
C LEU A 675 8.47 21.18 27.59
N LYS A 676 7.86 22.07 26.79
CA LYS A 676 8.39 22.45 25.47
C LYS A 676 9.77 23.10 25.60
N PHE A 677 9.91 24.02 26.56
CA PHE A 677 11.20 24.62 26.88
C PHE A 677 12.23 23.56 27.29
N TYR A 678 11.86 22.63 28.18
CA TYR A 678 12.77 21.55 28.56
C TYR A 678 13.23 20.72 27.36
N LEU A 679 12.29 20.20 26.56
CA LEU A 679 12.62 19.33 25.43
C LEU A 679 13.49 20.04 24.38
N LYS A 680 13.08 21.26 23.98
CA LYS A 680 13.76 22.00 22.90
C LYS A 680 15.00 22.74 23.35
N ASN A 681 14.90 23.45 24.48
CA ASN A 681 15.90 24.40 24.93
C ASN A 681 16.79 23.88 26.05
N VAL A 682 16.50 22.75 26.71
CA VAL A 682 17.38 22.18 27.76
C VAL A 682 17.96 20.85 27.28
N ALA A 683 17.11 19.84 27.06
CA ALA A 683 17.48 18.53 26.54
C ALA A 683 17.92 18.57 25.06
N SER A 684 17.64 19.67 24.36
CA SER A 684 18.11 19.93 22.98
C SER A 684 17.61 18.90 21.96
N PHE A 685 16.39 18.37 22.15
CA PHE A 685 15.70 17.62 21.11
C PHE A 685 15.47 18.52 19.90
N ARG A 686 15.83 18.01 18.73
CA ARG A 686 15.61 18.65 17.44
C ARG A 686 14.67 17.79 16.62
N GLU A 687 13.87 18.43 15.80
CA GLU A 687 13.21 17.73 14.70
C GLU A 687 14.31 17.10 13.83
N LEU A 688 14.03 15.92 13.29
CA LEU A 688 14.91 15.36 12.26
C LEU A 688 14.84 16.33 11.08
N ASP A 689 15.99 16.90 10.71
CA ASP A 689 16.08 17.71 9.50
C ASP A 689 15.64 16.81 8.32
N ASP A 690 14.50 17.13 7.72
CA ASP A 690 14.08 16.49 6.47
C ASP A 690 14.50 17.36 5.29
N LEU A 691 14.56 16.73 4.12
CA LEU A 691 14.79 17.42 2.88
C LEU A 691 13.49 18.07 2.45
N ASP A 692 13.26 19.31 2.85
CA ASP A 692 12.16 20.09 2.32
C ASP A 692 12.47 20.47 0.85
N GLU A 693 11.65 20.00 -0.07
CA GLU A 693 11.68 20.43 -1.48
C GLU A 693 11.22 21.89 -1.63
N ASP A 694 10.23 22.29 -0.82
CA ASP A 694 9.63 23.61 -0.87
C ASP A 694 10.38 24.60 0.01
N ILE A 695 10.41 25.86 -0.41
CA ILE A 695 10.79 26.96 0.47
C ILE A 695 9.71 27.14 1.55
N ASP A 696 9.96 26.57 2.72
CA ASP A 696 9.06 26.65 3.87
C ASP A 696 9.05 28.05 4.52
N ALA A 697 8.12 28.27 5.46
CA ALA A 697 7.97 29.58 6.11
C ALA A 697 9.20 29.98 6.94
N ARG A 698 9.98 29.01 7.42
CA ARG A 698 11.21 29.24 8.18
C ARG A 698 12.33 29.72 7.25
N ASN A 699 12.59 29.00 6.16
CA ASN A 699 13.57 29.35 5.14
C ASN A 699 13.22 30.71 4.51
N LEU A 700 11.94 31.01 4.29
CA LEU A 700 11.49 32.33 3.84
C LEU A 700 11.91 33.44 4.81
N GLY A 701 11.69 33.25 6.12
CA GLY A 701 12.09 34.24 7.12
C GLY A 701 13.60 34.47 7.16
N ILE A 702 14.38 33.39 7.16
CA ILE A 702 15.86 33.45 7.15
C ILE A 702 16.34 34.27 5.95
N VAL A 703 15.86 33.93 4.74
CA VAL A 703 16.27 34.60 3.50
C VAL A 703 15.89 36.08 3.50
N VAL A 704 14.67 36.43 3.94
CA VAL A 704 14.23 37.84 3.96
C VAL A 704 15.05 38.68 4.94
N HIS A 705 15.34 38.16 6.14
CA HIS A 705 16.16 38.86 7.14
C HIS A 705 17.58 39.06 6.62
N GLU A 706 18.18 38.00 6.11
CA GLU A 706 19.55 38.01 5.57
C GLU A 706 19.69 39.02 4.42
N VAL A 707 18.74 39.05 3.48
CA VAL A 707 18.77 40.03 2.38
C VAL A 707 18.67 41.46 2.89
N LEU A 708 17.78 41.74 3.86
CA LEU A 708 17.67 43.08 4.45
C LEU A 708 18.96 43.47 5.20
N GLU A 709 19.57 42.56 5.95
CA GLU A 709 20.87 42.78 6.59
C GLU A 709 21.91 43.19 5.55
N PHE A 710 22.09 42.40 4.48
CA PHE A 710 23.11 42.65 3.45
C PHE A 710 22.88 43.95 2.68
N LEU A 711 21.62 44.35 2.46
CA LEU A 711 21.30 45.63 1.82
C LEU A 711 21.69 46.83 2.68
N TYR A 712 21.48 46.76 4.00
CA TYR A 712 21.80 47.86 4.92
C TYR A 712 23.23 47.81 5.46
N LYS A 713 23.94 46.69 5.39
CA LYS A 713 25.33 46.51 5.89
C LYS A 713 26.31 47.60 5.43
N PRO A 714 26.30 48.06 4.15
CA PRO A 714 27.18 49.16 3.71
C PRO A 714 26.90 50.52 4.38
N TRP A 715 25.75 50.66 5.05
CA TRP A 715 25.28 51.87 5.72
C TRP A 715 25.45 51.82 7.23
N LEU A 716 26.05 50.78 7.79
CA LEU A 716 26.32 50.70 9.23
C LEU A 716 27.15 51.92 9.69
N ASN A 717 26.67 52.57 10.75
CA ASN A 717 27.17 53.84 11.29
C ASN A 717 27.08 55.05 10.34
N ARG A 718 26.23 55.01 9.31
CA ARG A 718 26.01 56.09 8.34
C ARG A 718 24.53 56.48 8.25
N GLU A 719 24.28 57.74 7.91
CA GLU A 719 22.93 58.21 7.58
C GLU A 719 22.55 57.77 6.17
N ILE A 720 21.32 57.26 6.01
CA ILE A 720 20.76 56.84 4.73
C ILE A 720 19.50 57.65 4.44
N GLY A 721 19.45 58.26 3.25
CA GLY A 721 18.31 59.03 2.76
C GLY A 721 17.37 58.22 1.87
N ALA A 722 16.20 58.80 1.54
CA ALA A 722 15.17 58.14 0.73
C ALA A 722 15.66 57.75 -0.68
N GLU A 723 16.51 58.57 -1.30
CA GLU A 723 17.09 58.26 -2.62
C GLU A 723 18.06 57.07 -2.55
N GLN A 724 18.88 57.00 -1.51
CA GLN A 724 19.80 55.88 -1.29
C GLN A 724 19.04 54.57 -1.07
N ILE A 725 17.94 54.59 -0.30
CA ILE A 725 17.08 53.42 -0.11
C ILE A 725 16.43 52.99 -1.43
N ARG A 726 15.98 53.93 -2.26
CA ARG A 726 15.45 53.61 -3.59
C ARG A 726 16.47 52.92 -4.49
N LEU A 727 17.76 53.23 -4.38
CA LEU A 727 18.82 52.54 -5.10
C LEU A 727 19.03 51.09 -4.62
N LEU A 728 18.81 50.79 -3.34
CA LEU A 728 18.90 49.43 -2.80
C LEU A 728 17.93 48.45 -3.47
N LYS A 729 16.79 48.96 -3.98
CA LYS A 729 15.79 48.16 -4.69
C LYS A 729 16.37 47.41 -5.90
N GLY A 730 17.34 48.01 -6.60
CA GLY A 730 18.01 47.39 -7.75
C GLY A 730 18.96 46.25 -7.36
N LEU A 731 19.29 46.10 -6.08
CA LEU A 731 20.17 45.05 -5.56
C LEU A 731 19.41 43.86 -4.97
N VAL A 732 18.09 43.97 -4.80
CA VAL A 732 17.24 42.96 -4.13
C VAL A 732 17.32 41.61 -4.82
N GLU A 733 17.10 41.56 -6.14
CA GLU A 733 17.09 40.29 -6.87
C GLU A 733 18.42 39.54 -6.73
N LYS A 734 19.53 40.27 -6.88
CA LYS A 734 20.87 39.68 -6.74
C LYS A 734 21.08 39.11 -5.34
N GLN A 735 20.82 39.91 -4.30
CA GLN A 735 21.02 39.46 -2.92
C GLN A 735 20.09 38.30 -2.54
N LEU A 736 18.88 38.28 -3.10
CA LEU A 736 17.94 37.20 -2.91
C LEU A 736 18.46 35.87 -3.50
N ILE A 737 19.01 35.90 -4.72
CA ILE A 737 19.63 34.72 -5.34
C ILE A 737 20.83 34.26 -4.50
N ASP A 738 21.73 35.19 -4.15
CA ASP A 738 22.93 34.88 -3.35
C ASP A 738 22.56 34.24 -1.99
N SER A 739 21.49 34.70 -1.34
CA SER A 739 20.98 34.14 -0.07
C SER A 739 20.34 32.76 -0.27
N LEU A 740 19.56 32.54 -1.34
CA LEU A 740 18.95 31.24 -1.64
C LEU A 740 20.03 30.16 -1.90
N GLU A 741 21.11 30.52 -2.59
CA GLU A 741 22.26 29.64 -2.84
C GLU A 741 23.05 29.38 -1.54
N ARG A 742 23.35 30.42 -0.75
CA ARG A 742 24.10 30.30 0.51
C ARG A 742 23.40 29.39 1.52
N ASN A 743 22.07 29.46 1.58
CA ASN A 743 21.25 28.61 2.45
C ASN A 743 21.02 27.20 1.88
N LYS A 744 21.60 26.87 0.72
CA LYS A 744 21.43 25.61 -0.02
C LYS A 744 19.95 25.29 -0.29
N ILE A 745 19.14 26.33 -0.49
CA ILE A 745 17.73 26.18 -0.86
C ILE A 745 17.63 25.84 -2.35
N ILE A 746 18.54 26.41 -3.15
CA ILE A 746 18.72 26.11 -4.57
C ILE A 746 20.13 25.54 -4.75
N GLN A 747 20.28 24.47 -5.53
CA GLN A 747 21.60 23.93 -5.87
C GLN A 747 22.26 24.66 -7.04
N GLU A 748 23.59 24.59 -7.12
CA GLU A 748 24.35 25.06 -8.27
C GLU A 748 23.74 24.50 -9.57
N ASN A 749 23.31 25.38 -10.47
CA ASN A 749 22.65 25.07 -11.77
C ASN A 749 21.18 24.62 -11.72
N GLN A 750 20.50 24.70 -10.58
CA GLN A 750 19.06 24.46 -10.51
C GLN A 750 18.28 25.69 -10.99
N GLN A 751 17.46 25.53 -12.03
CA GLN A 751 16.49 26.56 -12.43
C GLN A 751 15.27 26.51 -11.52
N LEU A 752 14.92 27.66 -10.93
CA LEU A 752 13.66 27.84 -10.20
C LEU A 752 12.48 27.65 -11.16
N SER A 753 11.51 26.84 -10.74
CA SER A 753 10.29 26.60 -11.52
C SER A 753 9.08 26.39 -10.62
N GLY A 754 7.87 26.51 -11.17
CA GLY A 754 6.63 26.25 -10.44
C GLY A 754 6.49 27.11 -9.18
N ARG A 755 6.31 26.45 -8.03
CA ARG A 755 6.06 27.09 -6.74
C ARG A 755 7.27 27.86 -6.21
N ASP A 756 8.49 27.40 -6.44
CA ASP A 756 9.69 28.09 -5.94
C ASP A 756 9.88 29.46 -6.60
N LEU A 757 9.53 29.56 -7.89
CA LEU A 757 9.54 30.84 -8.60
C LEU A 757 8.52 31.81 -8.01
N VAL A 758 7.33 31.32 -7.65
CA VAL A 758 6.30 32.12 -6.97
C VAL A 758 6.79 32.56 -5.59
N THR A 759 7.40 31.68 -4.81
CA THR A 759 7.92 32.01 -3.48
C THR A 759 9.07 33.02 -3.56
N LYS A 760 10.00 32.90 -4.53
CA LYS A 760 11.02 33.92 -4.81
C LYS A 760 10.38 35.28 -5.08
N GLN A 761 9.38 35.33 -5.97
CA GLN A 761 8.68 36.59 -6.29
C GLN A 761 7.98 37.20 -5.06
N VAL A 762 7.40 36.37 -4.19
CA VAL A 762 6.80 36.82 -2.93
C VAL A 762 7.86 37.43 -2.01
N MET A 763 9.02 36.79 -1.84
CA MET A 763 10.12 37.34 -1.05
C MET A 763 10.62 38.68 -1.59
N GLU A 764 10.83 38.75 -2.90
CA GLU A 764 11.25 39.98 -3.57
C GLU A 764 10.24 41.11 -3.32
N GLN A 765 8.94 40.86 -3.53
CA GLN A 765 7.91 41.87 -3.25
C GLN A 765 7.84 42.28 -1.78
N MET A 766 8.08 41.36 -0.84
CA MET A 766 8.13 41.68 0.59
C MET A 766 9.29 42.63 0.90
N ILE A 767 10.49 42.31 0.44
CA ILE A 767 11.70 43.12 0.65
C ILE A 767 11.52 44.50 0.00
N GLN A 768 11.02 44.56 -1.23
CA GLN A 768 10.75 45.82 -1.93
C GLN A 768 9.79 46.73 -1.15
N LYS A 769 8.74 46.16 -0.56
CA LYS A 769 7.78 46.91 0.28
C LYS A 769 8.39 47.39 1.60
N VAL A 770 9.28 46.61 2.22
CA VAL A 770 10.01 47.06 3.42
C VAL A 770 10.86 48.28 3.07
N LEU A 771 11.59 48.24 1.96
CA LEU A 771 12.37 49.38 1.47
C LEU A 771 11.48 50.61 1.15
N ASP A 772 10.24 50.42 0.68
CA ASP A 772 9.28 51.53 0.49
C ASP A 772 8.89 52.18 1.81
N LEU A 773 8.61 51.39 2.84
CA LEU A 773 8.31 51.89 4.18
C LEU A 773 9.50 52.64 4.77
N ASP A 774 10.70 52.09 4.63
CA ASP A 774 11.93 52.71 5.13
C ASP A 774 12.25 54.00 4.38
N ALA A 775 11.99 54.09 3.07
CA ALA A 775 12.17 55.31 2.29
C ALA A 775 11.22 56.44 2.75
N GLN A 776 10.00 56.12 3.21
CA GLN A 776 9.08 57.10 3.80
C GLN A 776 9.55 57.60 5.16
N GLU A 777 10.25 56.74 5.89
CA GLU A 777 10.82 57.03 7.21
C GLU A 777 12.24 57.60 7.16
N ALA A 778 12.84 57.78 5.98
CA ALA A 778 14.15 58.37 5.83
C ALA A 778 14.13 59.91 6.03
N PRO A 779 15.25 60.55 6.42
CA PRO A 779 16.55 59.94 6.73
C PRO A 779 16.62 59.35 8.14
N PHE A 780 17.49 58.35 8.31
CA PHE A 780 17.89 57.80 9.61
C PHE A 780 19.32 57.25 9.54
N LYS A 781 19.98 57.10 10.69
CA LYS A 781 21.32 56.52 10.78
C LYS A 781 21.23 55.07 11.20
N VAL A 782 21.77 54.15 10.41
CA VAL A 782 21.82 52.72 10.77
C VAL A 782 22.92 52.53 11.80
N ILE A 783 22.60 52.00 12.98
CA ILE A 783 23.56 51.83 14.07
C ILE A 783 23.82 50.37 14.43
N GLY A 784 22.91 49.44 14.09
CA GLY A 784 23.08 48.01 14.33
C GLY A 784 22.26 47.17 13.35
N LEU A 785 22.81 46.01 12.98
CA LEU A 785 22.20 45.01 12.10
C LEU A 785 22.56 43.63 12.64
N GLU A 786 21.56 42.76 12.82
CA GLU A 786 21.73 41.42 13.42
C GLU A 786 22.64 41.46 14.67
N ALA A 787 22.39 42.42 15.57
CA ALA A 787 23.26 42.72 16.71
C ALA A 787 23.05 41.70 17.85
N GLU A 788 24.12 41.06 18.32
CA GLU A 788 24.09 39.99 19.34
C GLU A 788 24.87 40.36 20.62
N GLU A 789 25.52 41.51 20.64
CA GLU A 789 26.43 41.94 21.71
C GLU A 789 25.73 42.41 22.99
N PHE A 790 24.41 42.57 22.97
CA PHE A 790 23.63 43.05 24.11
C PHE A 790 23.16 41.89 24.99
N GLU A 791 23.49 41.94 26.28
CA GLU A 791 23.08 40.94 27.26
C GLU A 791 22.70 41.57 28.61
N THR A 792 21.81 40.89 29.34
CA THR A 792 21.55 41.17 30.75
C THR A 792 21.81 39.91 31.59
N LEU A 793 22.23 40.11 32.84
CA LEU A 793 22.62 39.05 33.75
C LEU A 793 21.62 38.96 34.91
N VAL A 794 20.91 37.83 34.99
CA VAL A 794 19.97 37.58 36.08
C VAL A 794 20.65 36.76 37.17
N ALA A 795 20.77 37.33 38.37
CA ALA A 795 21.31 36.63 39.53
C ALA A 795 20.31 35.60 40.09
N ILE A 796 20.79 34.37 40.27
CA ILE A 796 20.07 33.24 40.86
C ILE A 796 20.79 32.82 42.14
N ASP A 797 20.08 32.86 43.26
CA ASP A 797 20.63 32.58 44.57
C ASP A 797 21.24 31.17 44.65
N GLY A 798 22.50 31.09 45.06
CA GLY A 798 23.23 29.83 45.20
C GLY A 798 23.65 29.14 43.90
N ILE A 799 23.33 29.70 42.71
CA ILE A 799 23.62 29.08 41.40
C ILE A 799 24.58 29.95 40.57
N GLY A 800 24.38 31.27 40.51
CA GLY A 800 25.21 32.18 39.72
C GLY A 800 24.40 33.17 38.90
N LYS A 801 25.00 33.72 37.84
CA LYS A 801 24.33 34.68 36.93
C LYS A 801 23.96 34.00 35.62
N VAL A 802 22.68 34.04 35.25
CA VAL A 802 22.16 33.51 33.98
C VAL A 802 22.24 34.60 32.91
N ARG A 803 22.74 34.25 31.72
CA ARG A 803 22.83 35.13 30.57
C ARG A 803 21.50 35.14 29.81
N VAL A 804 20.95 36.33 29.60
CA VAL A 804 19.79 36.57 28.73
C VAL A 804 20.25 37.51 27.63
N SER A 805 20.08 37.11 26.37
CA SER A 805 20.53 37.86 25.19
C SER A 805 19.66 37.49 23.99
N GLY A 806 19.86 38.13 22.83
CA GLY A 806 19.17 37.81 21.59
C GLY A 806 19.66 38.68 20.43
N THR A 807 19.38 38.24 19.22
CA THR A 807 19.76 38.93 17.97
C THR A 807 18.75 40.01 17.62
N ILE A 808 19.19 41.26 17.49
CA ILE A 808 18.33 42.40 17.12
C ILE A 808 18.48 42.67 15.61
N ASP A 809 17.41 42.46 14.83
CA ASP A 809 17.44 42.54 13.36
C ASP A 809 17.98 43.89 12.85
N ARG A 810 17.41 45.02 13.29
CA ARG A 810 17.87 46.37 12.91
C ARG A 810 17.71 47.40 14.03
N MET A 811 18.72 48.26 14.15
CA MET A 811 18.71 49.42 15.03
C MET A 811 19.05 50.69 14.24
N ASP A 812 18.23 51.73 14.39
CA ASP A 812 18.36 53.02 13.71
C ASP A 812 18.32 54.18 14.73
N GLU A 813 19.03 55.26 14.46
CA GLU A 813 18.89 56.54 15.16
C GLU A 813 18.12 57.54 14.27
N LYS A 814 17.01 58.08 14.79
CA LYS A 814 16.19 59.09 14.08
C LYS A 814 15.60 60.08 15.07
N SER A 815 15.71 61.38 14.78
CA SER A 815 15.12 62.46 15.59
C SER A 815 15.50 62.40 17.08
N GLY A 816 16.71 61.93 17.40
CA GLY A 816 17.17 61.75 18.79
C GLY A 816 16.56 60.55 19.52
N GLU A 817 15.96 59.60 18.81
CA GLU A 817 15.42 58.35 19.36
C GLU A 817 16.18 57.13 18.80
N LEU A 818 16.37 56.12 19.64
CA LEU A 818 16.82 54.79 19.24
C LEU A 818 15.61 53.96 18.79
N ARG A 819 15.55 53.62 17.51
CA ARG A 819 14.53 52.76 16.91
C ARG A 819 15.05 51.34 16.74
N ILE A 820 14.38 50.37 17.36
CA ILE A 820 14.63 48.95 17.15
C ILE A 820 13.52 48.41 16.26
N THR A 821 13.88 47.78 15.14
CA THR A 821 12.93 47.17 14.20
C THR A 821 13.14 45.66 14.16
N ASP A 822 12.07 44.90 14.38
CA ASP A 822 12.04 43.43 14.36
C ASP A 822 11.14 42.97 13.21
N TYR A 823 11.68 42.16 12.29
CA TYR A 823 10.98 41.65 11.14
C TYR A 823 10.29 40.33 11.49
N LYS A 824 9.01 40.18 11.11
CA LYS A 824 8.25 38.94 11.36
C LYS A 824 7.45 38.49 10.15
N THR A 825 7.72 37.28 9.68
CA THR A 825 6.96 36.62 8.60
C THR A 825 5.63 36.02 9.05
N GLY A 826 5.45 35.83 10.37
CA GLY A 826 4.26 35.25 10.97
C GLY A 826 3.15 36.25 11.31
N LYS A 827 2.05 35.73 11.88
CA LYS A 827 1.00 36.56 12.49
C LYS A 827 1.55 37.23 13.75
N VAL A 828 1.31 38.54 13.87
CA VAL A 828 1.67 39.34 15.05
C VAL A 828 0.40 39.82 15.73
N GLU A 829 0.35 39.70 17.06
CA GLU A 829 -0.73 40.22 17.90
C GLU A 829 -0.16 41.14 18.97
N PHE A 830 -0.87 42.22 19.29
CA PHE A 830 -0.47 43.23 20.27
C PHE A 830 -1.47 43.31 21.41
N VAL A 831 -0.97 43.63 22.62
CA VAL A 831 -1.82 43.93 23.77
C VAL A 831 -2.61 45.21 23.49
N SER A 832 -3.88 45.24 23.89
CA SER A 832 -4.77 46.38 23.63
C SER A 832 -4.23 47.68 24.24
N LYS A 833 -4.19 48.74 23.42
CA LYS A 833 -3.79 50.10 23.83
C LYS A 833 -4.62 50.63 25.00
N THR A 834 -5.89 50.24 25.11
CA THR A 834 -6.76 50.65 26.22
C THR A 834 -6.25 50.15 27.58
N LEU A 835 -5.64 48.96 27.62
CA LEU A 835 -5.08 48.39 28.84
C LEU A 835 -3.82 49.15 29.27
N MET A 836 -3.00 49.57 28.30
CA MET A 836 -1.77 50.33 28.53
C MET A 836 -1.98 51.60 29.37
N TYR A 837 -3.06 52.35 29.11
CA TYR A 837 -3.36 53.59 29.83
C TYR A 837 -4.12 53.37 31.14
N LYS A 838 -4.88 52.26 31.27
CA LYS A 838 -5.67 51.97 32.46
C LYS A 838 -4.87 51.29 33.57
N ASP A 839 -3.98 50.37 33.17
CA ASP A 839 -3.21 49.54 34.09
C ASP A 839 -1.88 49.13 33.41
N PRO A 840 -0.82 49.95 33.57
CA PRO A 840 0.49 49.66 32.99
C PRO A 840 1.08 48.32 33.45
N GLN A 841 0.79 47.90 34.69
CA GLN A 841 1.28 46.64 35.24
C GLN A 841 0.59 45.45 34.56
N ALA A 842 -0.74 45.45 34.49
CA ALA A 842 -1.51 44.42 33.80
C ALA A 842 -1.20 44.37 32.29
N TYR A 843 -0.82 45.51 31.69
CA TYR A 843 -0.37 45.56 30.30
C TYR A 843 0.94 44.79 30.09
N ILE A 844 1.92 44.94 30.99
CA ILE A 844 3.18 44.19 30.94
C ILE A 844 2.97 42.71 31.24
N ASP A 845 2.13 42.38 32.22
CA ASP A 845 1.85 41.01 32.64
C ASP A 845 1.32 40.14 31.48
N LYS A 846 0.54 40.73 30.56
CA LYS A 846 0.04 40.01 29.38
C LYS A 846 1.12 39.39 28.50
N TYR A 847 2.32 39.98 28.45
CA TYR A 847 3.43 39.41 27.67
C TYR A 847 4.03 38.15 28.31
N PHE A 848 3.80 37.93 29.61
CA PHE A 848 4.24 36.74 30.34
C PHE A 848 3.13 35.69 30.50
N ASP A 849 1.86 36.09 30.43
CA ASP A 849 0.71 35.17 30.60
C ASP A 849 0.25 34.51 29.28
N ASP A 850 0.38 35.22 28.16
CA ASP A 850 -0.24 34.82 26.88
C ASP A 850 0.80 34.77 25.75
N PRO A 851 1.19 33.57 25.28
CA PRO A 851 2.26 33.39 24.30
C PRO A 851 1.92 33.97 22.91
N LYS A 852 0.66 34.35 22.64
CA LYS A 852 0.32 34.99 21.36
C LYS A 852 0.96 36.38 21.19
N TYR A 853 1.33 37.03 22.29
CA TYR A 853 2.00 38.34 22.29
C TYR A 853 3.54 38.25 22.22
N LYS A 854 4.09 37.09 21.84
CA LYS A 854 5.54 36.81 21.79
C LYS A 854 6.39 37.86 21.07
N SER A 855 5.88 38.45 19.98
CA SER A 855 6.64 39.46 19.23
C SER A 855 6.79 40.75 20.05
N GLY A 856 5.77 41.13 20.80
CA GLY A 856 5.88 42.26 21.74
C GLY A 856 6.76 41.93 22.95
N PHE A 857 6.71 40.69 23.46
CA PHE A 857 7.65 40.23 24.49
C PHE A 857 9.11 40.37 24.02
N GLN A 858 9.40 39.90 22.80
CA GLN A 858 10.73 40.05 22.17
C GLN A 858 11.13 41.52 22.03
N GLY A 859 10.21 42.39 21.58
CA GLY A 859 10.48 43.83 21.48
C GLY A 859 10.80 44.51 22.82
N TYR A 860 10.04 44.20 23.88
CA TYR A 860 10.36 44.72 25.23
C TYR A 860 11.67 44.16 25.78
N LEU A 861 11.99 42.90 25.50
CA LEU A 861 13.28 42.32 25.86
C LEU A 861 14.42 43.06 25.18
N TYR A 862 14.31 43.42 23.90
CA TYR A 862 15.33 44.25 23.22
C TYR A 862 15.49 45.64 23.84
N ALA A 863 14.40 46.26 24.32
CA ALA A 863 14.50 47.51 25.08
C ALA A 863 15.24 47.34 26.41
N VAL A 864 15.11 46.19 27.08
CA VAL A 864 15.90 45.85 28.28
C VAL A 864 17.36 45.63 27.93
N LEU A 865 17.66 44.85 26.88
CA LEU A 865 19.04 44.54 26.48
C LEU A 865 19.84 45.78 26.07
N THR A 866 19.18 46.76 25.47
CA THR A 866 19.82 48.01 25.01
C THR A 866 19.89 49.10 26.09
N LYS A 867 19.27 48.88 27.26
CA LYS A 867 19.25 49.82 28.38
C LYS A 867 20.67 50.12 28.87
N GLY A 868 21.03 51.40 28.95
CA GLY A 868 22.35 51.84 29.42
C GLY A 868 23.48 51.74 28.39
N HIS A 869 23.22 51.18 27.21
CA HIS A 869 24.17 51.19 26.09
C HIS A 869 24.04 52.45 25.21
N PHE A 870 22.87 53.08 25.21
CA PHE A 870 22.58 54.29 24.45
C PHE A 870 21.93 55.34 25.35
N ASP A 871 22.34 56.60 25.19
CA ASP A 871 21.73 57.76 25.86
C ASP A 871 20.62 58.37 24.99
N LEU A 872 19.73 57.52 24.47
CA LEU A 872 18.62 57.88 23.60
C LEU A 872 17.32 57.20 24.07
N PRO A 873 16.17 57.88 24.02
CA PRO A 873 14.87 57.26 24.22
C PRO A 873 14.65 56.09 23.25
N VAL A 874 14.24 54.93 23.77
CA VAL A 874 14.07 53.71 22.98
C VAL A 874 12.64 53.60 22.45
N LYS A 875 12.52 53.22 21.18
CA LYS A 875 11.26 52.97 20.49
C LYS A 875 11.37 51.66 19.72
N VAL A 876 10.39 50.77 19.85
CA VAL A 876 10.46 49.42 19.27
C VAL A 876 9.30 49.20 18.30
N GLY A 877 9.62 48.75 17.09
CA GLY A 877 8.69 48.51 16.00
C GLY A 877 8.78 47.07 15.50
N ILE A 878 7.63 46.51 15.14
CA ILE A 878 7.52 45.17 14.57
C ILE A 878 6.95 45.29 13.17
N THR A 879 7.72 44.85 12.18
CA THR A 879 7.32 44.87 10.77
C THR A 879 6.81 43.48 10.38
N SER A 880 5.48 43.32 10.36
CA SER A 880 4.85 42.05 9.96
C SER A 880 4.78 41.94 8.44
N MET A 881 5.46 40.95 7.87
CA MET A 881 5.48 40.70 6.42
C MET A 881 4.10 40.31 5.88
N ARG A 882 3.19 39.78 6.72
CA ARG A 882 1.80 39.49 6.34
C ARG A 882 0.91 40.74 6.26
N LYS A 883 1.31 41.82 6.92
CA LYS A 883 0.54 43.06 7.07
C LYS A 883 1.36 44.29 6.68
N LEU A 884 2.22 44.17 5.67
CA LEU A 884 3.09 45.28 5.21
C LEU A 884 2.32 46.55 4.84
N SER A 885 1.05 46.44 4.40
CA SER A 885 0.20 47.60 4.13
C SER A 885 -0.15 48.43 5.36
N GLU A 886 -0.02 47.87 6.58
CA GLU A 886 -0.22 48.57 7.85
C GLU A 886 1.05 49.32 8.33
N GLY A 887 2.17 49.18 7.61
CA GLY A 887 3.48 49.73 7.99
C GLY A 887 4.12 49.02 9.19
N THR A 888 5.21 49.58 9.69
CA THR A 888 5.84 49.12 10.94
C THR A 888 4.93 49.45 12.12
N GLN A 889 4.54 48.43 12.89
CA GLN A 889 3.67 48.59 14.04
C GLN A 889 4.52 48.82 15.28
N TRP A 890 4.50 50.06 15.78
CA TRP A 890 5.27 50.47 16.94
C TRP A 890 4.58 50.08 18.25
N LEU A 891 5.35 49.52 19.19
CA LEU A 891 4.89 49.32 20.56
C LEU A 891 4.48 50.67 21.17
N ARG A 892 3.53 50.62 22.11
CA ARG A 892 2.98 51.81 22.79
C ARG A 892 2.48 52.91 21.85
N ASP A 893 1.89 52.53 20.72
CA ASP A 893 1.33 53.47 19.75
C ASP A 893 2.35 54.49 19.19
N GLY A 894 3.60 54.04 19.01
CA GLY A 894 4.65 54.89 18.45
C GLY A 894 5.32 55.83 19.44
N GLN A 895 4.95 55.77 20.73
CA GLN A 895 5.65 56.50 21.79
C GLN A 895 6.94 55.77 22.21
N THR A 896 7.92 56.53 22.69
CA THR A 896 9.11 55.97 23.34
C THR A 896 8.71 55.17 24.58
N ILE A 897 9.48 54.12 24.87
CA ILE A 897 9.23 53.24 26.02
C ILE A 897 9.82 53.93 27.26
N PRO A 898 9.01 54.29 28.27
CA PRO A 898 9.51 54.95 29.47
C PRO A 898 10.45 54.04 30.26
N ALA A 899 11.45 54.62 30.92
CA ALA A 899 12.41 53.89 31.74
C ALA A 899 11.74 53.02 32.83
N ASP A 900 10.65 53.51 33.44
CA ASP A 900 9.87 52.76 34.42
C ASP A 900 9.21 51.52 33.82
N THR A 901 8.77 51.59 32.56
CA THR A 901 8.19 50.44 31.85
C THR A 901 9.27 49.40 31.51
N ILE A 902 10.46 49.84 31.10
CA ILE A 902 11.60 48.95 30.84
C ILE A 902 11.98 48.22 32.14
N THR A 903 12.08 48.95 33.25
CA THR A 903 12.40 48.40 34.58
C THR A 903 11.32 47.42 35.06
N MET A 904 10.04 47.73 34.87
CA MET A 904 8.92 46.83 35.20
C MET A 904 8.97 45.52 34.41
N PHE A 905 9.28 45.58 33.11
CA PHE A 905 9.46 44.38 32.28
C PHE A 905 10.71 43.59 32.72
N GLU A 906 11.81 44.28 33.02
CA GLU A 906 13.06 43.69 33.51
C GLU A 906 12.85 42.92 34.83
N GLU A 907 12.08 43.46 35.78
CA GLU A 907 11.74 42.77 37.04
C GLU A 907 10.96 41.48 36.79
N LYS A 908 9.96 41.51 35.91
CA LYS A 908 9.18 40.31 35.52
C LYS A 908 10.05 39.29 34.79
N LEU A 909 10.95 39.74 33.92
CA LEU A 909 11.93 38.89 33.25
C LEU A 909 12.85 38.19 34.25
N GLN A 910 13.38 38.92 35.24
CA GLN A 910 14.20 38.33 36.30
C GLN A 910 13.43 37.26 37.08
N ASN A 911 12.15 37.49 37.39
CA ASN A 911 11.31 36.52 38.08
C ASN A 911 11.05 35.26 37.24
N LEU A 912 10.77 35.41 35.94
CA LEU A 912 10.62 34.29 35.02
C LEU A 912 11.89 33.43 34.97
N VAL A 913 13.06 34.06 34.90
CA VAL A 913 14.33 33.34 34.89
C VAL A 913 14.59 32.68 36.26
N ARG A 914 14.23 33.31 37.39
CA ARG A 914 14.29 32.66 38.72
C ARG A 914 13.40 31.42 38.80
N GLU A 915 12.18 31.49 38.26
CA GLU A 915 11.26 30.35 38.18
C GLU A 915 11.83 29.19 37.36
N ILE A 916 12.47 29.49 36.23
CA ILE A 916 13.15 28.50 35.37
C ILE A 916 14.26 27.74 36.13
N TYR A 917 14.82 28.29 37.21
CA TYR A 917 15.85 27.65 38.03
C TYR A 917 15.34 27.16 39.39
N ASP A 918 14.08 27.43 39.76
CA ASP A 918 13.52 27.02 41.06
C ASP A 918 13.34 25.49 41.13
N PRO A 919 14.05 24.76 42.02
CA PRO A 919 13.96 23.31 42.12
C PRO A 919 12.58 22.78 42.52
N ALA A 920 11.72 23.62 43.12
CA ALA A 920 10.36 23.24 43.50
C ALA A 920 9.38 23.19 42.30
N ILE A 921 9.73 23.80 41.17
CA ILE A 921 8.87 23.92 39.99
C ILE A 921 9.38 22.97 38.90
N PRO A 922 8.69 21.85 38.60
CA PRO A 922 9.11 20.96 37.53
C PRO A 922 8.76 21.52 36.14
N PHE A 923 9.42 21.03 35.09
CA PHE A 923 8.99 21.29 33.71
C PHE A 923 7.82 20.37 33.35
N ALA A 924 6.60 20.86 33.52
CA ALA A 924 5.37 20.13 33.27
C ALA A 924 4.70 20.50 31.93
N GLN A 925 3.78 19.65 31.49
CA GLN A 925 2.90 19.92 30.35
C GLN A 925 1.99 21.14 30.62
N THR A 926 1.68 21.91 29.58
CA THR A 926 0.66 22.98 29.68
C THR A 926 -0.75 22.40 29.66
N ASP A 927 -1.66 22.87 30.51
CA ASP A 927 -3.06 22.42 30.53
C ASP A 927 -3.90 22.95 29.36
N ASP A 928 -3.40 23.97 28.65
CA ASP A 928 -4.08 24.54 27.49
C ASP A 928 -3.83 23.69 26.23
N LEU A 929 -4.74 22.73 25.98
CA LEU A 929 -4.68 21.83 24.83
C LEU A 929 -4.69 22.55 23.48
N LYS A 930 -5.18 23.80 23.39
CA LYS A 930 -5.12 24.57 22.15
C LYS A 930 -3.68 24.91 21.77
N ARG A 931 -2.80 25.08 22.77
CA ARG A 931 -1.35 25.29 22.56
C ARG A 931 -0.67 24.02 22.03
N CYS A 932 -1.21 22.84 22.36
CA CYS A 932 -0.65 21.56 21.94
C CYS A 932 -0.89 21.24 20.46
N GLY A 933 -1.98 21.71 19.86
CA GLY A 933 -2.37 21.35 18.49
C GLY A 933 -1.37 21.74 17.38
N TYR A 934 -0.46 22.67 17.67
CA TYR A 934 0.62 23.09 16.75
C TYR A 934 2.01 22.86 17.34
N CYS A 935 2.13 22.04 18.38
CA CYS A 935 3.40 21.76 19.06
C CYS A 935 4.14 20.60 18.40
N GLU A 936 5.43 20.80 18.08
CA GLU A 936 6.31 19.78 17.50
C GLU A 936 6.47 18.52 18.36
N PHE A 937 6.19 18.61 19.67
CA PHE A 937 6.31 17.49 20.62
C PHE A 937 4.97 16.83 20.99
N GLN A 938 3.88 17.10 20.26
CA GLN A 938 2.54 16.62 20.62
C GLN A 938 2.42 15.09 20.71
N GLN A 939 3.15 14.35 19.87
CA GLN A 939 3.17 12.88 19.88
C GLN A 939 3.88 12.34 21.12
N LEU A 940 5.05 12.90 21.48
CA LEU A 940 5.76 12.56 22.71
C LEU A 940 4.91 12.87 23.94
N CYS A 941 4.16 13.98 23.91
CA CYS A 941 3.29 14.40 24.98
C CYS A 941 1.97 13.64 25.07
N LYS A 942 1.61 12.83 24.06
CA LYS A 942 0.29 12.19 23.92
C LYS A 942 -0.88 13.18 24.00
N ARG A 943 -0.68 14.40 23.50
CA ARG A 943 -1.71 15.47 23.44
C ARG A 943 -2.07 15.85 22.00
N GLY A 944 -1.56 15.11 21.01
CA GLY A 944 -2.01 15.15 19.62
C GLY A 944 -3.26 14.29 19.45
N GLY A 945 -4.29 14.84 18.80
CA GLY A 945 -5.58 14.19 18.57
C GLY A 945 -5.53 13.00 17.62
#